data_AF-A0AAD7BJ02-F1
#
_entry.id   AF-A0AAD7BJ02-F1
#
_cell.length_a   1.000
_cell.length_b   1.000
_cell.length_c   1.000
_cell.angle_alpha   90.00
_cell.angle_beta   90.00
_cell.angle_gamma   90.00
#
_symmetry.space_group_name_H-M   'P 1'
#
loop_
_entity.id
_entity.type
_entity.pdbx_description
1 polymer ?
#
loop_
_entity_poly.entity_id
_entity_poly.type
_entity_poly.pdbx_seq_one_letter_code
_entity_poly.pdbx_strand_id
1 'polypeptide(L)'
;MPVVKGTIVSSDDSPTPSPSISTAPLSTLGAQNQTPLPALQTYLRGGVGLGLAASSVSRSHSPLPGSSPVATSPVGPGSGSGSDSDSEEVDEVNVTPIAQTTLPALLPPLSSDGLVYSDPIIGTKEERKAKARQKGQTKRMETLTARKVETAESSEANKVAVFEEILDKLSSSGLTFGQLMLYVFDPTNKKGAQRGQATQILNFWVSNKNSKSAREEVGAWAEEFIEDAMREEAKEITESQVLQTTHTTVDHDYNTGRIAMKMLAAFATSSRNLKNSLDERVRKRFTIITSAALTLLGEYSHRNNFSRRILGLYLYATGAQRQTISVMSHLGISEGYQSLTHKPRVMINRRPRGVKHDDPHPPAPPSTPPPEPSVAGSPQAIYAPPDAELLTEKIKALEKVIKPGTLQELSLSMRSLARGVASTGLFAAAYDNINLMFRAAEQVMGRTDSQENGTCATIFPLWKAAADQMRIADLDAAFLSAPPLTIDDILLTHPEIELMDKCLRHCVLRIIVEHGGERFKRFRDDVDNSLPITSDKIELHTTTIHPLPAWMIDESTIIGNAEVAHAIYTELEVRGLSHWNWIVKILCGDQLSIARLRSLLNIRAGHEGGYSGFGWGVWMPGLFHGKIADMHGFFVTHWGVPHRGTRNPGSLSFHNTHLHRSPIVLTSLPPFRVCRDLVFVSLYARVLHCLLLVSGKASLEECADSIKSFAELEAYAASIYSKFANAELVGNFRWQRQRAEGNDLPTPGDEIFENSSLLLCDALISREFTDSIKAGDSGRVVLVLKLLALSFRGNGRSKYAYEMLHLIHNLTHVWPKAIRNIVLNNWLVNPTGKPFSWVEVDLMQEHMNFWIKTIYKAHGSAASWEWLGMVAPCVTALRHLSTSIINILGSDQGTKHAPPDLSTDIELLMDSLAEHDVYQVKGRRFAEGDGSPTPDVIAVGIQQLTDSSSNALTEYNAAFCQLQARRRLRPLVSTWLDSAETSEPASPVHANSTSVAAPSGPVDAATDVEMAVVDSRSDSGGSEESVDYFEGDDFDTEQLTAFERAMDEVDEPTLTRDSADDVALDMDGGDSGFIGNDLEMDMYEDLEDAGFIVDDVDTVDYT
;
A
#
# COMPACT_ATOMS: atom_id res chain seq x y z
N MET A 1 11.32 67.77 -3.91
CA MET A 1 12.59 68.51 -3.68
C MET A 1 12.70 68.86 -2.21
N PRO A 2 13.91 69.02 -1.63
CA PRO A 2 15.24 68.48 -1.99
C PRO A 2 15.54 67.19 -1.17
N VAL A 3 16.48 66.26 -1.45
CA VAL A 3 17.77 66.18 -2.18
C VAL A 3 19.04 66.39 -1.33
N VAL A 4 19.69 65.27 -0.94
CA VAL A 4 21.15 64.92 -0.85
C VAL A 4 21.19 63.38 -0.70
N LYS A 5 21.96 62.50 -1.38
CA LYS A 5 22.88 62.51 -2.55
C LYS A 5 24.41 62.73 -2.36
N GLY A 6 25.15 61.63 -2.17
CA GLY A 6 26.62 61.47 -2.22
C GLY A 6 27.06 60.23 -1.39
N THR A 7 28.07 59.40 -1.72
CA THR A 7 29.16 59.48 -2.73
C THR A 7 29.64 58.06 -3.13
N ILE A 8 30.27 57.87 -4.30
CA ILE A 8 30.82 56.59 -4.80
C ILE A 8 32.28 56.78 -5.29
N VAL A 9 33.19 55.85 -4.92
CA VAL A 9 34.54 55.56 -5.48
C VAL A 9 34.80 54.08 -5.08
N SER A 10 34.79 53.05 -5.95
CA SER A 10 35.78 52.60 -6.96
C SER A 10 37.17 52.26 -6.38
N SER A 11 37.92 51.23 -6.81
CA SER A 11 37.74 50.20 -7.85
C SER A 11 38.79 49.07 -7.68
N ASP A 12 38.51 47.90 -8.26
CA ASP A 12 39.42 46.85 -8.79
C ASP A 12 40.66 46.37 -7.98
N ASP A 13 40.77 45.05 -7.77
CA ASP A 13 41.57 44.21 -8.71
C ASP A 13 41.30 42.70 -8.55
N SER A 14 41.70 41.88 -9.54
CA SER A 14 41.70 40.40 -9.46
C SER A 14 42.77 39.79 -10.38
N PRO A 15 43.37 38.65 -10.04
CA PRO A 15 43.00 37.43 -10.78
C PRO A 15 43.09 36.10 -9.98
N THR A 16 42.68 35.00 -10.63
CA THR A 16 42.82 33.61 -10.17
C THR A 16 44.25 33.05 -10.39
N PRO A 17 44.58 31.89 -9.80
CA PRO A 17 44.56 30.65 -10.60
C PRO A 17 44.08 29.37 -9.87
N SER A 18 43.84 28.31 -10.65
CA SER A 18 43.40 26.98 -10.20
C SER A 18 44.46 25.88 -10.53
N PRO A 19 44.20 24.54 -10.48
CA PRO A 19 44.66 23.71 -9.35
C PRO A 19 45.47 22.42 -9.71
N SER A 20 46.06 21.76 -8.70
CA SER A 20 46.48 20.34 -8.73
C SER A 20 46.58 19.78 -7.29
N ILE A 21 45.78 18.77 -6.89
CA ILE A 21 45.95 17.30 -7.02
C ILE A 21 47.01 16.67 -6.09
N SER A 22 46.56 16.01 -5.00
CA SER A 22 47.08 14.69 -4.57
C SER A 22 46.21 13.96 -3.53
N THR A 23 45.60 12.85 -3.97
CA THR A 23 45.37 11.57 -3.25
C THR A 23 45.03 11.51 -1.75
N ALA A 24 43.77 11.11 -1.47
CA ALA A 24 43.34 9.92 -0.69
C ALA A 24 43.73 9.76 0.82
N PRO A 25 42.98 8.96 1.63
CA PRO A 25 41.88 8.05 1.29
C PRO A 25 40.50 8.39 1.91
N LEU A 26 39.45 7.72 1.42
CA LEU A 26 38.10 7.74 2.00
C LEU A 26 37.95 6.66 3.10
N SER A 27 37.06 6.91 4.07
CA SER A 27 36.52 5.91 4.98
C SER A 27 34.99 6.00 5.05
N THR A 28 34.32 5.57 3.97
CA THR A 28 32.85 5.57 3.87
C THR A 28 32.24 4.23 4.26
N LEU A 29 31.66 4.19 5.47
CA LEU A 29 30.69 3.21 5.95
C LEU A 29 29.44 4.00 6.38
N GLY A 30 28.20 3.58 6.11
CA GLY A 30 27.77 2.37 5.40
C GLY A 30 26.24 2.33 5.25
N ALA A 31 25.62 3.46 4.92
CA ALA A 31 24.16 3.61 4.91
C ALA A 31 23.52 3.05 3.63
N GLN A 32 23.23 1.74 3.63
CA GLN A 32 22.39 1.08 2.62
C GLN A 32 21.42 0.08 3.28
N ASN A 33 20.32 0.59 3.85
CA ASN A 33 19.14 -0.24 4.07
C ASN A 33 18.25 -0.17 2.83
N GLN A 34 17.88 -1.33 2.29
CA GLN A 34 17.35 -1.49 0.95
C GLN A 34 15.82 -1.40 0.92
N THR A 35 15.26 -0.73 -0.09
CA THR A 35 13.84 -0.87 -0.44
C THR A 35 13.58 -2.26 -1.03
N PRO A 36 12.61 -3.04 -0.52
CA PRO A 36 12.31 -4.36 -1.05
C PRO A 36 11.59 -4.29 -2.41
N LEU A 37 11.98 -5.18 -3.33
CA LEU A 37 11.45 -5.38 -4.70
C LEU A 37 11.63 -4.25 -5.76
N PRO A 38 12.86 -4.04 -6.26
CA PRO A 38 13.09 -3.66 -7.67
C PRO A 38 12.92 -4.86 -8.63
N ALA A 39 13.10 -6.08 -8.12
CA ALA A 39 13.37 -7.30 -8.88
C ALA A 39 12.33 -7.67 -9.95
N LEU A 40 11.05 -7.34 -9.74
CA LEU A 40 9.96 -7.76 -10.62
C LEU A 40 9.78 -6.83 -11.84
N GLN A 41 10.32 -5.60 -11.78
CA GLN A 41 10.13 -4.58 -12.82
C GLN A 41 11.17 -4.68 -13.95
N THR A 42 12.42 -4.98 -13.61
CA THR A 42 13.54 -5.14 -14.58
C THR A 42 13.30 -6.30 -15.55
N TYR A 43 12.67 -7.38 -15.08
CA TYR A 43 12.38 -8.60 -15.83
C TYR A 43 11.51 -8.37 -17.09
N LEU A 44 10.79 -7.24 -17.17
CA LEU A 44 9.87 -6.91 -18.27
C LEU A 44 10.36 -5.83 -19.25
N ARG A 45 11.51 -5.18 -19.01
CA ARG A 45 12.03 -4.08 -19.84
C ARG A 45 13.41 -4.31 -20.48
N GLY A 46 14.15 -5.35 -20.09
CA GLY A 46 15.48 -5.64 -20.66
C GLY A 46 15.44 -6.22 -22.07
N GLY A 47 15.65 -5.40 -23.12
CA GLY A 47 15.57 -5.84 -24.52
C GLY A 47 16.66 -5.29 -25.46
N VAL A 48 17.77 -6.01 -25.61
CA VAL A 48 18.79 -5.87 -26.67
C VAL A 48 19.39 -7.26 -26.94
N GLY A 49 19.69 -7.72 -28.16
CA GLY A 49 19.39 -7.20 -29.49
C GLY A 49 19.88 -8.19 -30.56
N LEU A 50 19.05 -8.52 -31.56
CA LEU A 50 19.40 -9.49 -32.61
C LEU A 50 20.20 -8.82 -33.74
N GLY A 51 21.52 -9.03 -33.73
CA GLY A 51 22.45 -8.48 -34.73
C GLY A 51 22.31 -9.10 -36.12
N LEU A 52 21.33 -8.64 -36.91
CA LEU A 52 21.25 -8.91 -38.35
C LEU A 52 22.22 -8.02 -39.12
N ALA A 53 23.40 -8.55 -39.42
CA ALA A 53 24.38 -7.88 -40.28
C ALA A 53 23.90 -7.88 -41.75
N ALA A 54 23.57 -6.70 -42.29
CA ALA A 54 23.21 -6.51 -43.69
C ALA A 54 24.44 -6.11 -44.53
N SER A 55 24.64 -6.76 -45.68
CA SER A 55 25.60 -6.35 -46.71
C SER A 55 24.88 -6.10 -48.04
N SER A 56 24.95 -4.87 -48.54
CA SER A 56 24.23 -4.39 -49.73
C SER A 56 24.81 -4.82 -51.07
N VAL A 57 23.96 -4.98 -52.10
CA VAL A 57 24.21 -4.62 -53.52
C VAL A 57 22.86 -4.31 -54.22
N SER A 58 22.88 -3.70 -55.41
CA SER A 58 21.83 -2.86 -56.00
C SER A 58 20.71 -3.53 -56.85
N ARG A 59 19.66 -2.73 -57.14
CA ARG A 59 18.41 -3.03 -57.88
C ARG A 59 18.56 -3.29 -59.40
N SER A 60 17.62 -4.04 -60.00
CA SER A 60 16.95 -3.69 -61.27
C SER A 60 15.63 -4.45 -61.54
N HIS A 61 14.68 -3.77 -62.21
CA HIS A 61 13.40 -4.19 -62.85
C HIS A 61 13.42 -5.53 -63.64
N SER A 62 12.32 -6.25 -63.97
CA SER A 62 10.84 -6.21 -63.70
C SER A 62 10.22 -7.62 -64.05
N PRO A 63 8.97 -7.81 -64.56
CA PRO A 63 7.69 -7.93 -63.84
C PRO A 63 6.96 -9.32 -63.92
N LEU A 64 5.74 -9.35 -63.33
CA LEU A 64 4.63 -10.37 -63.36
C LEU A 64 4.22 -10.88 -64.78
N PRO A 65 3.40 -11.96 -64.99
CA PRO A 65 2.20 -12.35 -64.19
C PRO A 65 1.70 -13.84 -64.13
N GLY A 66 0.62 -14.08 -63.34
CA GLY A 66 -0.36 -15.19 -63.51
C GLY A 66 -0.01 -16.56 -62.87
N SER A 67 -0.96 -17.45 -62.54
CA SER A 67 -2.44 -17.35 -62.42
C SER A 67 -3.04 -18.55 -61.65
N SER A 68 -4.10 -18.34 -60.86
CA SER A 68 -5.03 -19.39 -60.34
C SER A 68 -6.08 -19.78 -61.42
N PRO A 69 -7.18 -20.57 -61.19
CA PRO A 69 -7.67 -21.27 -59.98
C PRO A 69 -8.30 -22.70 -60.24
N VAL A 70 -9.04 -23.26 -59.23
CA VAL A 70 -10.06 -24.37 -59.29
C VAL A 70 -9.60 -25.79 -59.75
N ALA A 71 -10.30 -26.93 -59.56
CA ALA A 71 -11.57 -27.29 -58.86
C ALA A 71 -11.63 -28.78 -58.40
N THR A 72 -12.49 -29.05 -57.40
CA THR A 72 -13.36 -30.25 -57.17
C THR A 72 -12.84 -31.71 -57.01
N SER A 73 -13.54 -32.41 -56.11
CA SER A 73 -13.58 -33.85 -55.73
C SER A 73 -14.32 -34.74 -56.80
N PRO A 74 -14.86 -35.99 -56.58
CA PRO A 74 -15.19 -36.75 -55.33
C PRO A 74 -15.06 -38.32 -55.33
N VAL A 75 -15.61 -38.95 -54.26
CA VAL A 75 -16.13 -40.35 -54.09
C VAL A 75 -15.18 -41.50 -53.68
N GLY A 76 -15.62 -42.34 -52.72
CA GLY A 76 -15.10 -43.68 -52.34
C GLY A 76 -15.95 -44.83 -52.94
N PRO A 77 -16.33 -45.95 -52.26
CA PRO A 77 -16.04 -46.47 -50.89
C PRO A 77 -15.13 -47.74 -50.94
N GLY A 78 -14.95 -48.64 -49.95
CA GLY A 78 -15.30 -48.74 -48.50
C GLY A 78 -15.73 -50.17 -48.05
N SER A 79 -15.47 -50.54 -46.76
CA SER A 79 -15.71 -51.85 -46.09
C SER A 79 -14.92 -53.09 -46.58
N GLY A 80 -14.52 -54.08 -45.75
CA GLY A 80 -14.53 -54.22 -44.28
C GLY A 80 -14.37 -55.70 -43.80
N SER A 81 -13.73 -55.95 -42.63
CA SER A 81 -13.49 -57.28 -41.97
C SER A 81 -12.68 -58.34 -42.75
N GLY A 82 -12.07 -59.40 -42.18
CA GLY A 82 -11.84 -59.83 -40.77
C GLY A 82 -11.47 -61.33 -40.69
N SER A 83 -10.85 -61.83 -39.59
CA SER A 83 -10.43 -63.23 -39.29
C SER A 83 -9.35 -63.87 -40.22
N ASP A 84 -8.21 -64.42 -39.76
CA ASP A 84 -7.92 -65.64 -38.94
C ASP A 84 -7.82 -66.93 -39.80
N SER A 85 -6.92 -67.91 -39.59
CA SER A 85 -5.73 -68.07 -38.72
C SER A 85 -4.80 -69.22 -39.23
N ASP A 86 -3.86 -69.71 -38.39
CA ASP A 86 -3.10 -71.00 -38.45
C ASP A 86 -1.97 -71.15 -39.51
N SER A 87 -0.89 -71.95 -39.32
CA SER A 87 0.00 -72.24 -38.16
C SER A 87 1.22 -73.11 -38.60
N GLU A 88 2.42 -72.88 -38.04
CA GLU A 88 3.52 -73.89 -37.80
C GLU A 88 4.18 -74.60 -39.03
N GLU A 89 5.37 -75.25 -39.02
CA GLU A 89 6.45 -75.51 -38.01
C GLU A 89 7.85 -75.85 -38.67
N VAL A 90 8.96 -75.64 -37.94
CA VAL A 90 10.22 -76.46 -37.79
C VAL A 90 11.27 -76.74 -38.93
N ASP A 91 12.47 -76.16 -38.71
CA ASP A 91 13.89 -76.66 -38.67
C ASP A 91 14.81 -77.23 -39.80
N GLU A 92 16.08 -76.79 -39.67
CA GLU A 92 17.45 -77.34 -39.96
C GLU A 92 17.86 -78.05 -41.29
N VAL A 93 19.05 -77.68 -41.80
CA VAL A 93 20.33 -78.46 -41.74
C VAL A 93 21.52 -77.67 -42.36
N ASN A 94 22.76 -78.10 -42.09
CA ASN A 94 24.07 -77.41 -42.26
C ASN A 94 24.84 -77.75 -43.58
N VAL A 95 26.05 -77.18 -43.78
CA VAL A 95 27.25 -77.62 -44.59
C VAL A 95 27.89 -76.53 -45.51
N THR A 96 29.23 -76.58 -45.65
CA THR A 96 30.13 -75.74 -46.49
C THR A 96 31.25 -76.63 -47.10
N PRO A 97 32.32 -76.18 -47.82
CA PRO A 97 32.60 -74.99 -48.66
C PRO A 97 33.13 -75.37 -50.08
N ILE A 98 33.73 -74.43 -50.87
CA ILE A 98 34.96 -74.57 -51.74
C ILE A 98 35.19 -73.28 -52.58
N ALA A 99 36.40 -73.06 -53.13
CA ALA A 99 36.86 -71.81 -53.79
C ALA A 99 37.61 -72.04 -55.13
N GLN A 100 37.80 -71.00 -55.99
CA GLN A 100 38.97 -70.91 -56.92
C GLN A 100 39.18 -69.58 -57.73
N THR A 101 40.42 -69.05 -57.66
CA THR A 101 41.26 -68.37 -58.70
C THR A 101 40.87 -67.06 -59.43
N THR A 102 41.91 -66.43 -60.02
CA THR A 102 42.02 -65.05 -60.58
C THR A 102 42.66 -65.02 -61.99
N LEU A 103 42.46 -63.97 -62.81
CA LEU A 103 43.43 -63.40 -63.80
C LEU A 103 42.94 -62.02 -64.36
N PRO A 104 43.79 -61.11 -64.90
CA PRO A 104 43.46 -59.66 -65.06
C PRO A 104 43.42 -59.08 -66.50
N ALA A 105 43.29 -57.73 -66.56
CA ALA A 105 42.88 -56.84 -67.65
C ALA A 105 43.83 -56.58 -68.85
N LEU A 106 43.32 -55.78 -69.82
CA LEU A 106 44.01 -55.20 -70.99
C LEU A 106 43.70 -53.69 -71.13
N LEU A 107 44.57 -52.93 -71.82
CA LEU A 107 44.54 -51.45 -71.92
C LEU A 107 43.78 -50.91 -73.17
N PRO A 108 43.31 -49.64 -73.13
CA PRO A 108 42.50 -49.03 -74.21
C PRO A 108 43.30 -48.33 -75.33
N PRO A 109 42.71 -48.12 -76.53
CA PRO A 109 43.34 -47.45 -77.67
C PRO A 109 43.08 -45.93 -77.76
N LEU A 110 43.89 -45.25 -78.58
CA LEU A 110 43.78 -43.81 -78.92
C LEU A 110 43.12 -43.55 -80.28
N SER A 111 42.35 -42.47 -80.39
CA SER A 111 41.78 -41.91 -81.63
C SER A 111 41.20 -40.51 -81.35
N SER A 112 41.03 -39.58 -82.30
CA SER A 112 41.92 -39.04 -83.35
C SER A 112 41.19 -37.88 -84.03
N ASP A 113 41.80 -36.68 -84.02
CA ASP A 113 41.53 -35.46 -84.81
C ASP A 113 40.11 -35.01 -85.25
N GLY A 114 39.86 -33.71 -85.04
CA GLY A 114 38.87 -32.93 -85.77
C GLY A 114 39.38 -31.50 -86.02
N LEU A 115 39.72 -31.17 -87.27
CA LEU A 115 40.26 -29.84 -87.65
C LEU A 115 39.15 -28.77 -87.68
N VAL A 116 39.13 -27.90 -86.67
CA VAL A 116 38.23 -26.74 -86.63
C VAL A 116 38.78 -25.61 -87.51
N TYR A 117 38.21 -25.47 -88.72
CA TYR A 117 38.41 -24.29 -89.55
C TYR A 117 37.84 -23.04 -88.86
N SER A 118 38.50 -21.89 -89.04
CA SER A 118 38.01 -20.60 -88.54
C SER A 118 38.09 -19.53 -89.62
N ASP A 119 37.07 -18.68 -89.71
CA ASP A 119 36.92 -17.69 -90.78
C ASP A 119 38.14 -16.77 -90.93
N PRO A 120 38.51 -16.40 -92.17
CA PRO A 120 39.62 -15.50 -92.42
C PRO A 120 39.36 -14.12 -91.79
N ILE A 121 40.35 -13.59 -91.06
CA ILE A 121 40.21 -12.28 -90.41
C ILE A 121 40.34 -11.18 -91.48
N ILE A 122 39.20 -10.76 -92.02
CA ILE A 122 39.08 -9.63 -92.95
C ILE A 122 39.13 -8.30 -92.17
N GLY A 123 39.74 -7.29 -92.77
CA GLY A 123 40.01 -5.96 -92.19
C GLY A 123 41.38 -5.43 -92.59
N THR A 124 41.73 -4.23 -92.11
CA THR A 124 43.06 -3.63 -92.25
C THR A 124 44.13 -4.38 -91.43
N LYS A 125 45.41 -4.07 -91.68
CA LYS A 125 46.54 -4.77 -91.04
C LYS A 125 46.56 -4.63 -89.51
N GLU A 126 45.98 -3.57 -88.97
CA GLU A 126 45.92 -3.30 -87.53
C GLU A 126 44.72 -3.96 -86.88
N GLU A 127 43.53 -3.91 -87.49
CA GLU A 127 42.32 -4.61 -87.02
C GLU A 127 42.53 -6.12 -86.91
N ARG A 128 43.26 -6.72 -87.87
CA ARG A 128 43.63 -8.15 -87.80
C ARG A 128 44.47 -8.45 -86.56
N LYS A 129 45.41 -7.56 -86.23
CA LYS A 129 46.30 -7.68 -85.06
C LYS A 129 45.52 -7.52 -83.75
N ALA A 130 44.54 -6.61 -83.72
CA ALA A 130 43.63 -6.41 -82.59
C ALA A 130 42.70 -7.62 -82.36
N LYS A 131 41.97 -8.06 -83.41
CA LYS A 131 41.06 -9.23 -83.33
C LYS A 131 41.81 -10.53 -82.96
N ALA A 132 43.02 -10.74 -83.47
CA ALA A 132 43.85 -11.88 -83.08
C ALA A 132 44.23 -11.84 -81.60
N ARG A 133 44.61 -10.65 -81.07
CA ARG A 133 44.95 -10.46 -79.65
C ARG A 133 43.73 -10.71 -78.75
N GLN A 134 42.56 -10.18 -79.11
CA GLN A 134 41.32 -10.36 -78.35
C GLN A 134 40.84 -11.81 -78.34
N LYS A 135 40.78 -12.48 -79.51
CA LYS A 135 40.41 -13.91 -79.60
C LYS A 135 41.40 -14.82 -78.84
N GLY A 136 42.68 -14.44 -78.81
CA GLY A 136 43.70 -15.07 -77.97
C GLY A 136 43.52 -14.85 -76.46
N GLN A 137 42.98 -13.70 -76.04
CA GLN A 137 42.68 -13.42 -74.63
C GLN A 137 41.44 -14.16 -74.14
N THR A 138 40.33 -14.15 -74.90
CA THR A 138 39.09 -14.87 -74.54
C THR A 138 39.37 -16.37 -74.40
N LYS A 139 40.00 -16.99 -75.41
CA LYS A 139 40.34 -18.42 -75.36
C LYS A 139 41.26 -18.78 -74.18
N ARG A 140 42.13 -17.86 -73.75
CA ARG A 140 43.00 -18.06 -72.57
C ARG A 140 42.22 -17.95 -71.25
N MET A 141 41.15 -17.16 -71.21
CA MET A 141 40.26 -17.05 -70.05
C MET A 141 39.35 -18.28 -69.93
N GLU A 142 38.74 -18.72 -71.04
CA GLU A 142 37.96 -19.97 -71.12
C GLU A 142 38.82 -21.19 -70.74
N THR A 143 40.06 -21.27 -71.22
CA THR A 143 41.01 -22.32 -70.81
C THR A 143 41.34 -22.25 -69.31
N LEU A 144 41.30 -21.06 -68.68
CA LEU A 144 41.55 -20.90 -67.25
C LEU A 144 40.34 -21.21 -66.37
N THR A 145 39.11 -20.95 -66.83
CA THR A 145 37.89 -21.35 -66.12
C THR A 145 37.61 -22.84 -66.28
N ALA A 146 37.73 -23.39 -67.49
CA ALA A 146 37.65 -24.83 -67.72
C ALA A 146 38.67 -25.57 -66.87
N ARG A 147 39.96 -25.19 -66.94
CA ARG A 147 41.01 -25.79 -66.11
C ARG A 147 40.79 -25.59 -64.60
N LYS A 148 40.09 -24.54 -64.16
CA LYS A 148 39.71 -24.37 -62.75
C LYS A 148 38.61 -25.33 -62.31
N VAL A 149 37.56 -25.51 -63.13
CA VAL A 149 36.50 -26.49 -62.88
C VAL A 149 37.11 -27.90 -62.93
N GLU A 150 37.88 -28.21 -63.95
CA GLU A 150 38.59 -29.48 -64.14
C GLU A 150 39.57 -29.77 -62.99
N THR A 151 40.30 -28.78 -62.44
CA THR A 151 41.11 -28.99 -61.22
C THR A 151 40.30 -29.02 -59.93
N ALA A 152 39.10 -28.44 -59.88
CA ALA A 152 38.22 -28.56 -58.71
C ALA A 152 37.54 -29.94 -58.68
N GLU A 153 37.00 -30.39 -59.82
CA GLU A 153 36.44 -31.72 -60.02
C GLU A 153 37.52 -32.80 -59.89
N SER A 154 38.71 -32.61 -60.46
CA SER A 154 39.86 -33.51 -60.23
C SER A 154 40.32 -33.46 -58.77
N SER A 155 40.31 -32.31 -58.09
CA SER A 155 40.62 -32.26 -56.66
C SER A 155 39.55 -32.93 -55.80
N GLU A 156 38.28 -32.87 -56.16
CA GLU A 156 37.20 -33.50 -55.39
C GLU A 156 37.14 -35.00 -55.66
N ALA A 157 37.29 -35.43 -56.92
CA ALA A 157 37.46 -36.83 -57.29
C ALA A 157 38.71 -37.45 -56.64
N ASN A 158 39.81 -36.69 -56.51
CA ASN A 158 41.01 -37.16 -55.80
C ASN A 158 40.81 -37.20 -54.28
N LYS A 159 40.03 -36.29 -53.67
CA LYS A 159 39.59 -36.44 -52.26
C LYS A 159 38.71 -37.67 -52.08
N VAL A 160 37.73 -37.88 -52.96
CA VAL A 160 36.84 -39.06 -52.94
C VAL A 160 37.68 -40.32 -53.07
N ALA A 161 38.60 -40.40 -54.04
CA ALA A 161 39.50 -41.54 -54.20
C ALA A 161 40.37 -41.78 -52.94
N VAL A 162 40.88 -40.73 -52.29
CA VAL A 162 41.61 -40.84 -51.03
C VAL A 162 40.71 -41.27 -49.86
N PHE A 163 39.45 -40.85 -49.82
CA PHE A 163 38.49 -41.30 -48.80
C PHE A 163 38.07 -42.76 -49.02
N GLU A 164 37.82 -43.18 -50.26
CA GLU A 164 37.61 -44.59 -50.65
C GLU A 164 38.84 -45.43 -50.27
N GLU A 165 40.07 -44.99 -50.59
CA GLU A 165 41.31 -45.70 -50.21
C GLU A 165 41.48 -45.81 -48.68
N ILE A 166 41.05 -44.81 -47.91
CA ILE A 166 41.03 -44.85 -46.44
C ILE A 166 39.95 -45.82 -45.93
N LEU A 167 38.76 -45.84 -46.53
CA LEU A 167 37.68 -46.76 -46.18
C LEU A 167 38.04 -48.22 -46.51
N ASP A 168 38.71 -48.48 -47.63
CA ASP A 168 39.26 -49.79 -47.99
C ASP A 168 40.39 -50.22 -47.04
N LYS A 169 41.24 -49.31 -46.60
CA LYS A 169 42.27 -49.59 -45.59
C LYS A 169 41.69 -49.90 -44.21
N LEU A 170 40.56 -49.29 -43.85
CA LEU A 170 39.82 -49.63 -42.64
C LEU A 170 39.15 -51.00 -42.76
N SER A 171 38.40 -51.24 -43.84
CA SER A 171 37.64 -52.47 -44.06
C SER A 171 38.56 -53.70 -44.16
N SER A 172 39.67 -53.60 -44.89
CA SER A 172 40.70 -54.65 -44.98
C SER A 172 41.47 -54.88 -43.68
N SER A 173 41.45 -53.92 -42.75
CA SER A 173 41.96 -54.07 -41.38
C SER A 173 40.91 -54.60 -40.38
N GLY A 174 39.68 -54.89 -40.83
CA GLY A 174 38.57 -55.30 -39.98
C GLY A 174 37.98 -54.17 -39.11
N LEU A 175 38.26 -52.91 -39.44
CA LEU A 175 37.81 -51.73 -38.70
C LEU A 175 36.73 -50.97 -39.46
N THR A 176 35.76 -50.40 -38.74
CA THR A 176 34.72 -49.55 -39.32
C THR A 176 35.11 -48.07 -39.28
N PHE A 177 34.51 -47.26 -40.17
CA PHE A 177 34.62 -45.81 -40.09
C PHE A 177 34.13 -45.25 -38.74
N GLY A 178 33.10 -45.87 -38.14
CA GLY A 178 32.63 -45.54 -36.79
C GLY A 178 33.68 -45.77 -35.71
N GLN A 179 34.45 -46.86 -35.79
CA GLN A 179 35.56 -47.12 -34.85
C GLN A 179 36.71 -46.12 -35.02
N LEU A 180 37.03 -45.70 -36.27
CA LEU A 180 37.99 -44.61 -36.49
C LEU A 180 37.48 -43.28 -35.91
N MET A 181 36.20 -42.96 -36.11
CA MET A 181 35.58 -41.75 -35.55
C MET A 181 35.63 -41.76 -34.02
N LEU A 182 35.27 -42.87 -33.37
CA LEU A 182 35.40 -43.03 -31.92
C LEU A 182 36.85 -42.81 -31.45
N TYR A 183 37.83 -43.46 -32.09
CA TYR A 183 39.25 -43.29 -31.72
C TYR A 183 39.75 -41.84 -31.89
N VAL A 184 39.28 -41.12 -32.92
CA VAL A 184 39.69 -39.73 -33.19
C VAL A 184 39.02 -38.73 -32.25
N PHE A 185 37.74 -38.92 -31.94
CA PHE A 185 36.94 -37.97 -31.15
C PHE A 185 36.87 -38.29 -29.64
N ASP A 186 37.31 -39.47 -29.21
CA ASP A 186 37.57 -39.79 -27.80
C ASP A 186 38.50 -38.73 -27.16
N PRO A 187 38.06 -38.02 -26.09
CA PRO A 187 38.85 -37.00 -25.42
C PRO A 187 40.22 -37.47 -24.90
N THR A 188 40.36 -38.75 -24.54
CA THR A 188 41.61 -39.32 -24.02
C THR A 188 42.71 -39.36 -25.09
N ASN A 189 42.34 -39.60 -26.35
CA ASN A 189 43.26 -39.67 -27.49
C ASN A 189 43.69 -38.30 -28.02
N LYS A 190 43.02 -37.21 -27.61
CA LYS A 190 43.35 -35.80 -27.89
C LYS A 190 43.47 -35.42 -29.38
N LYS A 191 42.79 -36.14 -30.29
CA LYS A 191 42.90 -35.90 -31.75
C LYS A 191 41.77 -35.08 -32.37
N GLY A 192 40.58 -35.06 -31.77
CA GLY A 192 39.36 -34.42 -32.32
C GLY A 192 39.31 -32.88 -32.35
N ALA A 193 40.45 -32.18 -32.31
CA ALA A 193 40.54 -30.74 -32.10
C ALA A 193 40.26 -29.86 -33.35
N GLN A 194 39.22 -30.20 -34.14
CA GLN A 194 38.78 -29.38 -35.30
C GLN A 194 37.31 -28.95 -35.16
N ARG A 195 37.07 -27.64 -35.02
CA ARG A 195 35.73 -27.04 -35.02
C ARG A 195 35.26 -26.75 -36.44
N GLY A 196 34.02 -27.14 -36.77
CA GLY A 196 33.30 -26.62 -37.94
C GLY A 196 32.35 -27.61 -38.63
N GLN A 197 32.72 -28.89 -38.71
CA GLN A 197 32.00 -29.87 -39.57
C GLN A 197 30.94 -30.71 -38.85
N ALA A 198 31.00 -30.83 -37.51
CA ALA A 198 30.09 -31.69 -36.73
C ALA A 198 28.59 -31.42 -37.00
N THR A 199 28.18 -30.16 -37.09
CA THR A 199 26.78 -29.78 -37.39
C THR A 199 26.35 -30.21 -38.79
N GLN A 200 27.26 -30.22 -39.78
CA GLN A 200 26.94 -30.72 -41.13
C GLN A 200 26.81 -32.25 -41.12
N ILE A 201 27.70 -32.96 -40.42
CA ILE A 201 27.65 -34.42 -40.25
C ILE A 201 26.33 -34.84 -39.60
N LEU A 202 25.96 -34.22 -38.47
CA LEU A 202 24.69 -34.48 -37.79
C LEU A 202 23.48 -34.17 -38.68
N ASN A 203 23.49 -33.06 -39.43
CA ASN A 203 22.43 -32.75 -40.41
C ASN A 203 22.34 -33.78 -41.55
N PHE A 204 23.45 -34.41 -41.97
CA PHE A 204 23.43 -35.50 -42.94
C PHE A 204 22.96 -36.83 -42.33
N TRP A 205 23.22 -37.07 -41.05
CA TRP A 205 22.72 -38.25 -40.32
C TRP A 205 21.21 -38.16 -40.05
N VAL A 206 20.71 -36.99 -39.64
CA VAL A 206 19.27 -36.72 -39.40
C VAL A 206 18.46 -36.56 -40.71
N SER A 207 19.13 -36.41 -41.86
CA SER A 207 18.48 -36.19 -43.17
C SER A 207 17.55 -37.33 -43.61
N ASN A 208 16.36 -36.97 -44.13
CA ASN A 208 15.37 -37.93 -44.66
C ASN A 208 15.85 -38.84 -45.81
N LYS A 209 17.05 -38.58 -46.37
CA LYS A 209 17.71 -39.44 -47.37
C LYS A 209 18.60 -40.53 -46.75
N ASN A 210 18.77 -40.54 -45.43
CA ASN A 210 19.61 -41.48 -44.70
C ASN A 210 18.76 -42.60 -44.05
N SER A 211 19.42 -43.64 -43.52
CA SER A 211 18.77 -44.81 -42.93
C SER A 211 17.82 -44.43 -41.78
N LYS A 212 16.84 -45.28 -41.50
CA LYS A 212 15.90 -45.06 -40.39
C LYS A 212 16.63 -45.16 -39.04
N SER A 213 17.42 -46.22 -38.87
CA SER A 213 18.21 -46.49 -37.66
C SER A 213 19.22 -45.37 -37.33
N ALA A 214 19.95 -44.81 -38.30
CA ALA A 214 20.90 -43.71 -38.02
C ALA A 214 20.20 -42.41 -37.60
N ARG A 215 18.96 -42.18 -38.07
CA ARG A 215 18.13 -41.05 -37.62
C ARG A 215 17.57 -41.29 -36.21
N GLU A 216 17.22 -42.53 -35.89
CA GLU A 216 16.72 -42.93 -34.57
C GLU A 216 17.82 -42.88 -33.51
N GLU A 217 19.04 -43.34 -33.84
CA GLU A 217 20.23 -43.29 -32.98
C GLU A 217 20.63 -41.84 -32.64
N VAL A 218 20.76 -40.98 -33.66
CA VAL A 218 21.10 -39.56 -33.44
C VAL A 218 19.95 -38.77 -32.81
N GLY A 219 18.70 -39.19 -33.05
CA GLY A 219 17.52 -38.64 -32.37
C GLY A 219 17.55 -38.93 -30.86
N ALA A 220 17.67 -40.20 -30.48
CA ALA A 220 17.73 -40.63 -29.09
C ALA A 220 18.91 -39.99 -28.33
N TRP A 221 20.09 -39.91 -28.94
CA TRP A 221 21.24 -39.21 -28.35
C TRP A 221 20.97 -37.70 -28.15
N ALA A 222 20.30 -37.05 -29.10
CA ALA A 222 19.96 -35.63 -28.98
C ALA A 222 18.88 -35.38 -27.93
N GLU A 223 17.94 -36.30 -27.75
CA GLU A 223 16.93 -36.28 -26.69
C GLU A 223 17.59 -36.43 -25.30
N GLU A 224 18.42 -37.47 -25.10
CA GLU A 224 19.20 -37.71 -23.87
C GLU A 224 20.09 -36.50 -23.51
N PHE A 225 20.83 -35.96 -24.49
CA PHE A 225 21.68 -34.78 -24.29
C PHE A 225 20.89 -33.52 -23.91
N ILE A 226 19.67 -33.33 -24.43
CA ILE A 226 18.81 -32.20 -24.07
C ILE A 226 18.20 -32.40 -22.66
N GLU A 227 17.79 -33.62 -22.31
CA GLU A 227 17.29 -33.94 -20.97
C GLU A 227 18.35 -33.66 -19.89
N ASP A 228 19.58 -34.15 -20.07
CA ASP A 228 20.66 -33.93 -19.10
C ASP A 228 21.05 -32.45 -19.01
N ALA A 229 21.13 -31.74 -20.15
CA ALA A 229 21.43 -30.31 -20.15
C ALA A 229 20.32 -29.47 -19.48
N MET A 230 19.04 -29.86 -19.60
CA MET A 230 17.94 -29.22 -18.88
C MET A 230 17.92 -29.59 -17.39
N ARG A 231 18.34 -30.81 -17.04
CA ARG A 231 18.41 -31.31 -15.66
C ARG A 231 19.50 -30.61 -14.86
N GLU A 232 20.66 -30.38 -15.46
CA GLU A 232 21.75 -29.61 -14.84
C GLU A 232 21.41 -28.12 -14.77
N GLU A 233 20.77 -27.54 -15.80
CA GLU A 233 20.27 -26.14 -15.76
C GLU A 233 19.23 -25.93 -14.62
N ALA A 234 18.34 -26.91 -14.38
CA ALA A 234 17.42 -26.87 -13.24
C ALA A 234 18.12 -27.07 -11.88
N LYS A 235 19.19 -27.88 -11.85
CA LYS A 235 20.03 -28.08 -10.66
C LYS A 235 20.79 -26.82 -10.29
N GLU A 236 21.49 -26.18 -11.23
CA GLU A 236 22.20 -24.91 -11.04
C GLU A 236 21.26 -23.82 -10.50
N ILE A 237 20.07 -23.66 -11.07
CA ILE A 237 19.06 -22.69 -10.59
C ILE A 237 18.62 -23.02 -9.16
N THR A 238 18.44 -24.29 -8.82
CA THR A 238 18.05 -24.71 -7.46
C THR A 238 19.20 -24.48 -6.46
N GLU A 239 20.44 -24.81 -6.84
CA GLU A 239 21.65 -24.64 -6.02
C GLU A 239 22.03 -23.16 -5.82
N SER A 240 21.68 -22.28 -6.77
CA SER A 240 21.83 -20.82 -6.65
C SER A 240 20.98 -20.17 -5.55
N GLN A 241 19.96 -20.88 -5.05
CA GLN A 241 18.99 -20.43 -4.05
C GLN A 241 18.13 -19.20 -4.44
N VAL A 242 18.27 -18.65 -5.65
CA VAL A 242 17.55 -17.44 -6.11
C VAL A 242 16.02 -17.58 -6.03
N LEU A 243 15.47 -18.79 -6.24
CA LEU A 243 14.03 -19.08 -6.13
C LEU A 243 13.60 -19.58 -4.73
N GLN A 244 14.49 -19.56 -3.74
CA GLN A 244 14.23 -20.02 -2.38
C GLN A 244 14.04 -18.84 -1.41
N THR A 245 12.94 -18.83 -0.66
CA THR A 245 12.57 -17.71 0.23
C THR A 245 13.40 -17.56 1.52
N THR A 246 14.47 -18.34 1.71
CA THR A 246 15.27 -18.36 2.95
C THR A 246 16.62 -17.66 2.87
N HIS A 247 17.08 -17.21 1.69
CA HIS A 247 18.49 -16.80 1.50
C HIS A 247 18.74 -15.55 0.62
N THR A 248 17.71 -14.80 0.23
CA THR A 248 17.80 -13.79 -0.84
C THR A 248 17.88 -12.33 -0.35
N THR A 249 19.10 -11.77 -0.33
CA THR A 249 19.32 -10.42 -0.85
C THR A 249 19.50 -10.54 -2.37
N VAL A 250 18.61 -9.94 -3.17
CA VAL A 250 18.58 -10.18 -4.61
C VAL A 250 19.53 -9.24 -5.35
N ASP A 251 20.77 -9.68 -5.56
CA ASP A 251 21.69 -9.03 -6.51
C ASP A 251 21.34 -9.43 -7.97
N HIS A 252 21.68 -8.58 -8.94
CA HIS A 252 21.00 -8.52 -10.24
C HIS A 252 21.88 -8.83 -11.47
N ASP A 253 22.35 -10.08 -11.63
CA ASP A 253 22.66 -10.62 -12.97
C ASP A 253 22.65 -12.17 -13.05
N TYR A 254 21.47 -12.78 -13.27
CA TYR A 254 21.32 -14.24 -13.40
C TYR A 254 20.59 -14.66 -14.67
N ASN A 255 21.31 -15.36 -15.56
CA ASN A 255 20.93 -15.68 -16.93
C ASN A 255 20.13 -17.00 -17.02
N THR A 256 18.99 -17.06 -16.32
CA THR A 256 18.20 -18.30 -16.12
C THR A 256 17.67 -18.90 -17.42
N GLY A 257 17.95 -20.19 -17.66
CA GLY A 257 17.19 -21.02 -18.60
C GLY A 257 17.56 -20.87 -20.08
N ARG A 258 18.85 -20.80 -20.43
CA ARG A 258 19.30 -20.69 -21.84
C ARG A 258 18.89 -21.88 -22.70
N ILE A 259 18.54 -23.05 -22.14
CA ILE A 259 17.96 -24.17 -22.91
C ILE A 259 16.46 -24.26 -22.66
N ALA A 260 16.02 -24.33 -21.40
CA ALA A 260 14.62 -24.48 -21.02
C ALA A 260 13.72 -23.37 -21.59
N MET A 261 14.12 -22.10 -21.48
CA MET A 261 13.33 -20.97 -22.02
C MET A 261 13.29 -20.98 -23.56
N LYS A 262 14.30 -21.53 -24.24
CA LYS A 262 14.27 -21.68 -25.70
C LYS A 262 13.30 -22.76 -26.14
N MET A 263 13.24 -23.89 -25.44
CA MET A 263 12.29 -24.96 -25.75
C MET A 263 10.85 -24.51 -25.49
N LEU A 264 10.58 -23.88 -24.34
CA LEU A 264 9.28 -23.28 -24.04
C LEU A 264 8.92 -22.16 -25.03
N ALA A 265 9.88 -21.34 -25.48
CA ALA A 265 9.66 -20.36 -26.54
C ALA A 265 9.38 -21.00 -27.90
N ALA A 266 9.96 -22.17 -28.22
CA ALA A 266 9.67 -22.89 -29.47
C ALA A 266 8.20 -23.35 -29.51
N PHE A 267 7.68 -23.92 -28.42
CA PHE A 267 6.24 -24.24 -28.31
C PHE A 267 5.34 -23.00 -28.41
N ALA A 268 5.79 -21.85 -27.92
CA ALA A 268 5.02 -20.60 -27.89
C ALA A 268 5.14 -19.72 -29.16
N THR A 269 5.93 -20.12 -30.18
CA THR A 269 6.20 -19.30 -31.39
C THR A 269 5.85 -20.00 -32.69
N SER A 270 5.65 -19.21 -33.76
CA SER A 270 5.43 -19.74 -35.11
C SER A 270 5.85 -18.74 -36.17
N SER A 271 6.17 -19.23 -37.38
CA SER A 271 6.66 -18.43 -38.51
C SER A 271 5.66 -17.38 -39.02
N ARG A 272 4.36 -17.50 -38.67
CA ARG A 272 3.34 -16.45 -38.88
C ARG A 272 3.36 -15.43 -37.74
N ASN A 273 3.40 -15.91 -36.48
CA ASN A 273 3.37 -15.05 -35.29
C ASN A 273 4.60 -14.13 -35.15
N LEU A 274 5.72 -14.47 -35.80
CA LEU A 274 6.96 -13.69 -35.84
C LEU A 274 6.94 -12.49 -36.81
N LYS A 275 5.98 -12.41 -37.75
CA LYS A 275 5.95 -11.33 -38.76
C LYS A 275 5.01 -10.17 -38.41
N ASN A 276 3.92 -10.45 -37.69
CA ASN A 276 2.86 -9.50 -37.36
C ASN A 276 2.52 -9.55 -35.85
N SER A 277 3.51 -9.41 -34.96
CA SER A 277 3.25 -9.27 -33.51
C SER A 277 3.20 -7.80 -33.10
N LEU A 278 2.19 -7.44 -32.31
CA LEU A 278 2.20 -6.23 -31.48
C LEU A 278 3.10 -6.48 -30.25
N ASP A 279 3.83 -5.47 -29.80
CA ASP A 279 4.84 -5.60 -28.73
C ASP A 279 4.26 -6.13 -27.41
N GLU A 280 3.03 -5.72 -27.09
CA GLU A 280 2.27 -6.25 -25.94
C GLU A 280 2.05 -7.77 -26.03
N ARG A 281 1.79 -8.29 -27.23
CA ARG A 281 1.63 -9.74 -27.46
C ARG A 281 2.96 -10.48 -27.37
N VAL A 282 4.09 -9.81 -27.60
CA VAL A 282 5.43 -10.34 -27.32
C VAL A 282 5.66 -10.40 -25.80
N ARG A 283 5.35 -9.32 -25.08
CA ARG A 283 5.46 -9.23 -23.61
C ARG A 283 4.63 -10.32 -22.93
N LYS A 284 3.35 -10.44 -23.27
CA LYS A 284 2.43 -11.47 -22.74
C LYS A 284 2.92 -12.90 -23.03
N ARG A 285 3.54 -13.15 -24.19
CA ARG A 285 4.16 -14.45 -24.49
C ARG A 285 5.33 -14.74 -23.54
N PHE A 286 6.19 -13.76 -23.27
CA PHE A 286 7.33 -13.92 -22.36
C PHE A 286 6.90 -14.20 -20.92
N THR A 287 5.84 -13.53 -20.44
CA THR A 287 5.22 -13.83 -19.13
C THR A 287 4.69 -15.26 -19.05
N ILE A 288 4.03 -15.77 -20.10
CA ILE A 288 3.52 -17.14 -20.16
C ILE A 288 4.67 -18.18 -20.14
N ILE A 289 5.71 -17.97 -20.94
CA ILE A 289 6.91 -18.83 -20.98
C ILE A 289 7.57 -18.90 -19.60
N THR A 290 7.73 -17.73 -18.96
CA THR A 290 8.31 -17.61 -17.61
C THR A 290 7.48 -18.33 -16.57
N SER A 291 6.16 -18.15 -16.59
CA SER A 291 5.23 -18.82 -15.65
C SER A 291 5.34 -20.34 -15.76
N ALA A 292 5.36 -20.89 -16.99
CA ALA A 292 5.52 -22.33 -17.21
C ALA A 292 6.87 -22.86 -16.68
N ALA A 293 7.97 -22.11 -16.91
CA ALA A 293 9.29 -22.46 -16.39
C ALA A 293 9.32 -22.46 -14.85
N LEU A 294 8.74 -21.45 -14.20
CA LEU A 294 8.68 -21.36 -12.74
C LEU A 294 7.82 -22.48 -12.11
N THR A 295 6.71 -22.85 -12.74
CA THR A 295 5.89 -24.00 -12.28
C THR A 295 6.69 -25.29 -12.32
N LEU A 296 7.41 -25.56 -13.42
CA LEU A 296 8.26 -26.75 -13.57
C LEU A 296 9.44 -26.77 -12.59
N LEU A 297 10.10 -25.63 -12.36
CA LEU A 297 11.20 -25.51 -11.38
C LEU A 297 10.74 -25.74 -9.94
N GLY A 298 9.48 -25.41 -9.61
CA GLY A 298 8.85 -25.69 -8.32
C GLY A 298 8.45 -27.17 -8.10
N GLU A 299 8.24 -27.94 -9.17
CA GLU A 299 8.11 -29.41 -9.12
C GLU A 299 9.47 -30.11 -9.09
N TYR A 300 10.45 -29.60 -9.83
CA TYR A 300 11.84 -30.08 -9.74
C TYR A 300 12.40 -29.97 -8.32
N SER A 301 12.09 -28.88 -7.60
CA SER A 301 12.33 -28.80 -6.17
C SER A 301 11.33 -27.89 -5.47
N HIS A 302 10.62 -28.43 -4.47
CA HIS A 302 9.74 -27.66 -3.60
C HIS A 302 10.46 -26.58 -2.76
N ARG A 303 11.80 -26.50 -2.81
CA ARG A 303 12.56 -25.37 -2.26
C ARG A 303 12.40 -24.10 -3.11
N ASN A 304 12.18 -24.25 -4.42
CA ASN A 304 11.97 -23.16 -5.38
C ASN A 304 10.55 -22.56 -5.25
N ASN A 305 10.21 -22.13 -4.04
CA ASN A 305 8.85 -21.75 -3.64
C ASN A 305 8.52 -20.26 -3.81
N PHE A 306 9.49 -19.41 -4.18
CA PHE A 306 9.31 -17.95 -4.25
C PHE A 306 8.11 -17.53 -5.11
N SER A 307 8.01 -18.03 -6.35
CA SER A 307 6.90 -17.72 -7.26
C SER A 307 5.55 -18.14 -6.69
N ARG A 308 5.47 -19.35 -6.12
CA ARG A 308 4.26 -19.92 -5.52
C ARG A 308 3.82 -19.17 -4.27
N ARG A 309 4.78 -18.69 -3.46
CA ARG A 309 4.54 -17.83 -2.28
C ARG A 309 3.99 -16.47 -2.68
N ILE A 310 4.66 -15.81 -3.63
CA ILE A 310 4.27 -14.50 -4.17
C ILE A 310 2.86 -14.55 -4.80
N LEU A 311 2.56 -15.57 -5.60
CA LEU A 311 1.23 -15.75 -6.21
C LEU A 311 0.16 -16.20 -5.20
N GLY A 312 0.52 -16.97 -4.17
CA GLY A 312 -0.39 -17.33 -3.07
C GLY A 312 -0.77 -16.13 -2.21
N LEU A 313 0.20 -15.28 -1.86
CA LEU A 313 -0.02 -14.01 -1.17
C LEU A 313 -0.84 -13.03 -2.04
N TYR A 314 -0.57 -12.96 -3.34
CA TYR A 314 -1.34 -12.14 -4.30
C TYR A 314 -2.81 -12.54 -4.32
N LEU A 315 -3.11 -13.83 -4.57
CA LEU A 315 -4.49 -14.33 -4.62
C LEU A 315 -5.23 -14.03 -3.31
N TYR A 316 -4.57 -14.19 -2.16
CA TYR A 316 -5.14 -13.82 -0.88
C TYR A 316 -5.36 -12.30 -0.72
N ALA A 317 -4.42 -11.47 -1.17
CA ALA A 317 -4.52 -10.01 -1.13
C ALA A 317 -5.60 -9.43 -2.06
N THR A 318 -5.96 -10.13 -3.13
CA THR A 318 -7.09 -9.79 -4.01
C THR A 318 -8.38 -10.54 -3.62
N GLY A 319 -8.56 -10.89 -2.34
CA GLY A 319 -9.79 -11.49 -1.82
C GLY A 319 -10.16 -12.87 -2.41
N ALA A 320 -9.25 -13.58 -3.08
CA ALA A 320 -9.61 -14.81 -3.79
C ALA A 320 -10.02 -15.92 -2.80
N GLN A 321 -11.20 -16.49 -3.04
CA GLN A 321 -11.77 -17.54 -2.20
C GLN A 321 -10.82 -18.71 -2.01
N ARG A 322 -10.90 -19.36 -0.83
CA ARG A 322 -10.08 -20.54 -0.46
C ARG A 322 -10.13 -21.67 -1.51
N GLN A 323 -11.25 -21.84 -2.21
CA GLN A 323 -11.37 -22.82 -3.30
C GLN A 323 -10.50 -22.44 -4.51
N THR A 324 -10.50 -21.16 -4.93
CA THR A 324 -9.65 -20.64 -6.00
C THR A 324 -8.16 -20.83 -5.69
N ILE A 325 -7.73 -20.47 -4.47
CA ILE A 325 -6.35 -20.68 -4.01
C ILE A 325 -6.00 -22.18 -4.00
N SER A 326 -6.92 -23.05 -3.58
CA SER A 326 -6.73 -24.50 -3.63
C SER A 326 -6.52 -24.99 -5.07
N VAL A 327 -7.37 -24.59 -6.03
CA VAL A 327 -7.27 -24.98 -7.44
C VAL A 327 -5.95 -24.49 -8.05
N MET A 328 -5.58 -23.23 -7.84
CA MET A 328 -4.32 -22.68 -8.34
C MET A 328 -3.09 -23.38 -7.74
N SER A 329 -3.19 -23.91 -6.51
CA SER A 329 -2.11 -24.71 -5.92
C SER A 329 -2.02 -26.12 -6.51
N HIS A 330 -3.13 -26.78 -6.79
CA HIS A 330 -3.13 -28.08 -7.50
C HIS A 330 -2.62 -27.97 -8.96
N LEU A 331 -2.66 -26.77 -9.56
CA LEU A 331 -2.03 -26.45 -10.84
C LEU A 331 -0.54 -26.06 -10.73
N GLY A 332 0.04 -26.08 -9.52
CA GLY A 332 1.44 -25.71 -9.27
C GLY A 332 1.74 -24.19 -9.37
N ILE A 333 0.70 -23.35 -9.48
CA ILE A 333 0.83 -21.89 -9.69
C ILE A 333 1.03 -21.16 -8.36
N SER A 334 0.43 -21.62 -7.27
CA SER A 334 0.47 -20.96 -5.95
C SER A 334 0.74 -21.94 -4.80
N GLU A 335 1.11 -21.42 -3.63
CA GLU A 335 1.02 -22.19 -2.39
C GLU A 335 -0.43 -22.47 -2.01
N GLY A 336 -0.67 -23.62 -1.36
CA GLY A 336 -1.99 -23.98 -0.87
C GLY A 336 -2.40 -23.13 0.33
N TYR A 337 -3.69 -22.84 0.46
CA TYR A 337 -4.23 -22.00 1.53
C TYR A 337 -3.77 -22.43 2.93
N GLN A 338 -3.66 -23.74 3.21
CA GLN A 338 -3.18 -24.25 4.50
C GLN A 338 -1.69 -23.99 4.77
N SER A 339 -0.87 -23.83 3.74
CA SER A 339 0.55 -23.43 3.85
C SER A 339 0.68 -21.92 4.01
N LEU A 340 -0.17 -21.15 3.33
CA LEU A 340 -0.25 -19.69 3.46
C LEU A 340 -0.64 -19.28 4.89
N THR A 341 -1.62 -19.97 5.47
CA THR A 341 -2.31 -19.62 6.73
C THR A 341 -1.88 -20.43 7.96
N HIS A 342 -0.79 -21.21 7.88
CA HIS A 342 -0.44 -22.17 8.94
C HIS A 342 -0.03 -21.50 10.26
N LYS A 343 -0.76 -21.80 11.35
CA LYS A 343 -0.34 -21.41 12.70
C LYS A 343 0.89 -22.24 13.13
N PRO A 344 1.93 -21.65 13.72
CA PRO A 344 3.06 -22.41 14.25
C PRO A 344 2.60 -23.37 15.36
N ARG A 345 3.15 -24.59 15.37
CA ARG A 345 2.84 -25.61 16.37
C ARG A 345 4.10 -26.32 16.85
N VAL A 346 4.25 -26.39 18.17
CA VAL A 346 5.21 -27.29 18.82
C VAL A 346 4.60 -28.70 18.84
N MET A 347 5.11 -29.61 18.01
CA MET A 347 4.71 -31.02 18.09
C MET A 347 5.41 -31.71 19.26
N ILE A 348 4.75 -31.76 20.42
CA ILE A 348 5.07 -32.74 21.46
C ILE A 348 4.73 -34.13 20.90
N ASN A 349 5.76 -34.88 20.52
CA ASN A 349 5.63 -36.22 19.93
C ASN A 349 5.05 -37.24 20.94
N ARG A 350 3.72 -37.34 21.00
CA ARG A 350 3.04 -38.49 21.63
C ARG A 350 3.44 -39.76 20.88
N ARG A 351 3.89 -40.78 21.63
CA ARG A 351 4.45 -42.03 21.07
C ARG A 351 3.48 -42.70 20.08
N PRO A 352 3.98 -43.39 19.03
CA PRO A 352 3.13 -44.07 18.06
C PRO A 352 2.20 -45.10 18.72
N ARG A 353 0.91 -45.06 18.38
CA ARG A 353 -0.01 -46.18 18.64
C ARG A 353 0.37 -47.33 17.71
N GLY A 354 1.14 -48.30 18.20
CA GLY A 354 1.78 -49.29 17.32
C GLY A 354 2.30 -50.57 17.98
N VAL A 355 1.79 -50.94 19.17
CA VAL A 355 2.04 -52.27 19.76
C VAL A 355 0.69 -52.82 20.21
N LYS A 356 0.31 -54.00 19.70
CA LYS A 356 -0.78 -54.78 20.28
C LYS A 356 -0.26 -55.44 21.57
N HIS A 357 -0.98 -55.25 22.66
CA HIS A 357 -0.98 -56.19 23.77
C HIS A 357 -2.41 -56.73 23.87
N ASP A 358 -2.55 -58.04 23.92
CA ASP A 358 -3.85 -58.68 24.07
C ASP A 358 -4.32 -58.57 25.53
N ASP A 359 -5.56 -58.13 25.73
CA ASP A 359 -6.15 -57.92 27.06
C ASP A 359 -6.49 -59.25 27.77
N PRO A 360 -5.97 -59.50 28.98
CA PRO A 360 -6.55 -60.46 29.91
C PRO A 360 -7.67 -59.78 30.71
N HIS A 361 -8.88 -60.36 30.70
CA HIS A 361 -10.02 -59.85 31.49
C HIS A 361 -9.68 -59.68 32.98
N PRO A 362 -10.13 -58.59 33.64
CA PRO A 362 -9.95 -58.41 35.08
C PRO A 362 -10.88 -59.35 35.88
N PRO A 363 -10.37 -60.06 36.91
CA PRO A 363 -11.20 -60.82 37.84
C PRO A 363 -11.92 -59.89 38.85
N ALA A 364 -13.04 -60.36 39.38
CA ALA A 364 -13.90 -59.62 40.31
C ALA A 364 -13.27 -59.42 41.71
N PRO A 365 -13.64 -58.36 42.46
CA PRO A 365 -13.02 -58.04 43.75
C PRO A 365 -13.47 -59.00 44.88
N PRO A 366 -12.53 -59.45 45.75
CA PRO A 366 -12.86 -60.22 46.95
C PRO A 366 -13.32 -59.31 48.12
N SER A 367 -14.19 -59.84 48.98
CA SER A 367 -14.80 -59.11 50.10
C SER A 367 -14.29 -59.59 51.46
N THR A 368 -13.47 -58.77 52.16
CA THR A 368 -13.27 -58.83 53.62
C THR A 368 -12.48 -57.61 54.14
N PRO A 369 -12.78 -57.06 55.35
CA PRO A 369 -12.05 -55.94 55.96
C PRO A 369 -10.99 -56.44 57.00
N PRO A 370 -10.22 -55.56 57.69
CA PRO A 370 -8.75 -55.53 57.65
C PRO A 370 -8.06 -56.33 58.78
N PRO A 371 -6.71 -56.31 58.82
CA PRO A 371 -6.08 -55.74 60.02
C PRO A 371 -4.81 -54.88 59.77
N GLU A 372 -4.63 -53.87 60.63
CA GLU A 372 -3.31 -53.30 61.00
C GLU A 372 -2.76 -54.03 62.26
N PRO A 373 -1.53 -53.79 62.78
CA PRO A 373 -0.44 -52.90 62.32
C PRO A 373 0.95 -53.59 62.24
N SER A 374 2.00 -52.88 61.78
CA SER A 374 3.24 -52.57 62.56
C SER A 374 4.51 -52.21 61.74
N VAL A 375 5.01 -50.99 62.01
CA VAL A 375 6.41 -50.60 62.35
C VAL A 375 7.65 -51.20 61.63
N ALA A 376 8.50 -50.26 61.17
CA ALA A 376 9.95 -50.32 60.88
C ALA A 376 10.44 -51.01 59.58
N GLY A 377 11.39 -50.33 58.90
CA GLY A 377 12.04 -50.89 57.70
C GLY A 377 12.76 -49.89 56.78
N SER A 378 13.57 -48.95 57.28
CA SER A 378 14.47 -48.18 56.42
C SER A 378 15.67 -49.04 55.97
N PRO A 379 16.01 -49.03 54.68
CA PRO A 379 17.42 -48.81 54.33
C PRO A 379 17.59 -47.80 53.18
N GLN A 380 18.73 -47.10 53.21
CA GLN A 380 19.13 -46.18 52.16
C GLN A 380 19.53 -46.94 50.88
N ALA A 381 19.11 -46.43 49.72
CA ALA A 381 19.67 -46.81 48.43
C ALA A 381 20.11 -45.55 47.68
N ILE A 382 21.34 -45.54 47.17
CA ILE A 382 21.92 -44.38 46.50
C ILE A 382 21.31 -44.24 45.10
N TYR A 383 20.58 -43.14 44.87
CA TYR A 383 20.18 -42.72 43.53
C TYR A 383 20.99 -41.49 43.14
N ALA A 384 21.91 -41.64 42.19
CA ALA A 384 22.44 -40.50 41.45
C ALA A 384 21.33 -39.98 40.51
N PRO A 385 21.18 -38.65 40.34
CA PRO A 385 20.25 -38.12 39.35
C PRO A 385 20.76 -38.49 37.94
N PRO A 386 19.90 -38.98 37.03
CA PRO A 386 20.27 -39.11 35.62
C PRO A 386 20.45 -37.72 35.00
N ASP A 387 21.42 -37.58 34.09
CA ASP A 387 21.89 -36.28 33.60
C ASP A 387 20.76 -35.41 33.05
N ALA A 388 20.43 -34.33 33.77
CA ALA A 388 19.35 -33.42 33.41
C ALA A 388 19.62 -32.73 32.06
N GLU A 389 20.89 -32.50 31.72
CA GLU A 389 21.31 -31.97 30.42
C GLU A 389 20.95 -32.93 29.28
N LEU A 390 21.28 -34.22 29.40
CA LEU A 390 20.99 -35.23 28.37
C LEU A 390 19.47 -35.44 28.18
N LEU A 391 18.68 -35.21 29.22
CA LEU A 391 17.21 -35.26 29.16
C LEU A 391 16.64 -33.97 28.52
N THR A 392 17.23 -32.82 28.82
CA THR A 392 16.88 -31.51 28.22
C THR A 392 17.24 -31.45 26.73
N GLU A 393 18.41 -31.96 26.32
CA GLU A 393 18.77 -32.11 24.91
C GLU A 393 17.82 -33.05 24.16
N LYS A 394 17.41 -34.16 24.78
CA LYS A 394 16.44 -35.09 24.18
C LYS A 394 15.03 -34.49 24.07
N ILE A 395 14.64 -33.59 24.97
CA ILE A 395 13.41 -32.81 24.84
C ILE A 395 13.52 -31.83 23.67
N LYS A 396 14.59 -31.03 23.59
CA LYS A 396 14.86 -30.13 22.45
C LYS A 396 14.94 -30.88 21.11
N ALA A 397 15.46 -32.11 21.09
CA ALA A 397 15.52 -32.95 19.89
C ALA A 397 14.18 -33.61 19.51
N LEU A 398 13.16 -33.59 20.38
CA LEU A 398 11.82 -34.13 20.13
C LEU A 398 10.82 -33.06 19.67
N GLU A 399 11.11 -31.78 19.89
CA GLU A 399 10.29 -30.65 19.44
C GLU A 399 10.49 -30.37 17.95
N LYS A 400 9.73 -31.06 17.09
CA LYS A 400 9.54 -30.60 15.71
C LYS A 400 8.69 -29.33 15.73
N VAL A 401 9.36 -28.18 15.75
CA VAL A 401 8.77 -26.88 15.44
C VAL A 401 8.29 -26.91 13.99
N ILE A 402 6.97 -26.92 13.78
CA ILE A 402 6.40 -26.75 12.45
C ILE A 402 6.61 -25.29 12.04
N LYS A 403 7.19 -25.06 10.86
CA LYS A 403 7.39 -23.72 10.32
C LYS A 403 6.05 -22.96 10.24
N PRO A 404 6.00 -21.68 10.62
CA PRO A 404 4.82 -20.85 10.42
C PRO A 404 4.47 -20.73 8.93
N GLY A 405 3.20 -20.45 8.63
CA GLY A 405 2.72 -20.22 7.29
C GLY A 405 3.20 -18.89 6.71
N THR A 406 3.16 -18.75 5.40
CA THR A 406 3.78 -17.62 4.67
C THR A 406 3.23 -16.24 5.09
N LEU A 407 1.94 -16.12 5.46
CA LEU A 407 1.39 -14.88 6.05
C LEU A 407 1.90 -14.61 7.47
N GLN A 408 2.13 -15.65 8.26
CA GLN A 408 2.66 -15.53 9.62
C GLN A 408 4.17 -15.19 9.61
N GLU A 409 4.93 -15.74 8.64
CA GLU A 409 6.31 -15.32 8.37
C GLU A 409 6.37 -13.83 7.97
N LEU A 410 5.45 -13.35 7.12
CA LEU A 410 5.31 -11.94 6.76
C LEU A 410 4.94 -11.06 7.98
N SER A 411 3.94 -11.46 8.77
CA SER A 411 3.47 -10.76 9.96
C SER A 411 4.59 -10.52 10.99
N LEU A 412 5.37 -11.56 11.29
CA LEU A 412 6.52 -11.46 12.19
C LEU A 412 7.62 -10.56 11.63
N SER A 413 7.82 -10.54 10.31
CA SER A 413 8.75 -9.63 9.65
C SER A 413 8.30 -8.16 9.77
N MET A 414 7.02 -7.86 9.51
CA MET A 414 6.50 -6.48 9.60
C MET A 414 6.52 -5.96 11.05
N ARG A 415 6.16 -6.80 12.03
CA ARG A 415 6.29 -6.49 13.47
C ARG A 415 7.75 -6.23 13.89
N SER A 416 8.70 -6.97 13.32
CA SER A 416 10.14 -6.74 13.52
C SER A 416 10.59 -5.38 12.96
N LEU A 417 10.09 -4.97 11.80
CA LEU A 417 10.35 -3.62 11.25
C LEU A 417 9.75 -2.51 12.13
N ALA A 418 8.53 -2.68 12.63
CA ALA A 418 7.88 -1.75 13.55
C ALA A 418 8.70 -1.59 14.86
N ARG A 419 9.15 -2.70 15.45
CA ARG A 419 10.07 -2.69 16.62
C ARG A 419 11.40 -2.00 16.29
N GLY A 420 11.93 -2.22 15.10
CA GLY A 420 13.12 -1.53 14.60
C GLY A 420 12.95 0.00 14.59
N VAL A 421 11.83 0.51 14.08
CA VAL A 421 11.48 1.94 14.14
C VAL A 421 11.32 2.41 15.58
N ALA A 422 10.53 1.70 16.39
CA ALA A 422 10.23 2.09 17.76
C ALA A 422 11.45 2.06 18.68
N SER A 423 12.46 1.24 18.38
CA SER A 423 13.74 1.16 19.12
C SER A 423 14.56 2.47 19.10
N THR A 424 14.21 3.43 18.25
CA THR A 424 14.79 4.77 18.24
C THR A 424 14.21 5.70 19.31
N GLY A 425 13.04 5.39 19.86
CA GLY A 425 12.24 6.28 20.69
C GLY A 425 11.54 7.41 19.93
N LEU A 426 11.81 7.59 18.63
CA LEU A 426 11.35 8.71 17.81
C LEU A 426 10.24 8.27 16.84
N PHE A 427 9.09 7.93 17.41
CA PHE A 427 7.89 7.54 16.66
C PHE A 427 6.61 8.12 17.28
N ALA A 428 5.57 8.23 16.47
CA ALA A 428 4.19 8.38 16.92
C ALA A 428 3.39 7.12 16.63
N ALA A 429 2.31 6.90 17.37
CA ALA A 429 1.33 5.85 17.10
C ALA A 429 -0.08 6.46 16.91
N ALA A 430 -0.72 6.15 15.79
CA ALA A 430 -2.14 6.41 15.57
C ALA A 430 -2.95 5.16 15.95
N TYR A 431 -4.13 5.33 16.54
CA TYR A 431 -5.10 4.26 16.74
C TYR A 431 -6.53 4.74 16.52
N ASP A 432 -7.41 3.82 16.11
CA ASP A 432 -8.86 4.01 15.89
C ASP A 432 -9.55 2.63 15.94
N ASN A 433 -10.84 2.61 16.18
CA ASN A 433 -11.64 1.41 16.43
C ASN A 433 -11.85 0.56 15.17
N ILE A 434 -11.95 -0.75 15.41
CA ILE A 434 -12.27 -1.75 14.40
C ILE A 434 -13.45 -2.61 14.84
N ASN A 435 -14.64 -2.01 14.78
CA ASN A 435 -15.90 -2.72 15.01
C ASN A 435 -16.16 -3.73 13.90
N LEU A 436 -16.53 -4.96 14.28
CA LEU A 436 -16.68 -6.08 13.36
C LEU A 436 -17.91 -6.92 13.69
N MET A 437 -18.86 -7.00 12.76
CA MET A 437 -19.93 -8.01 12.82
C MET A 437 -19.37 -9.39 12.47
N PHE A 438 -19.38 -10.33 13.42
CA PHE A 438 -19.06 -11.73 13.22
C PHE A 438 -20.36 -12.52 13.00
N ARG A 439 -20.73 -12.68 11.72
CA ARG A 439 -21.96 -13.40 11.34
C ARG A 439 -21.89 -14.89 11.69
N ALA A 440 -22.90 -15.42 12.35
CA ALA A 440 -23.02 -16.84 12.64
C ALA A 440 -23.53 -17.58 11.39
N ALA A 441 -22.71 -18.49 10.84
CA ALA A 441 -23.03 -19.23 9.62
C ALA A 441 -24.32 -20.10 9.73
N GLU A 442 -24.71 -20.45 10.95
CA GLU A 442 -26.03 -20.99 11.30
C GLU A 442 -26.41 -20.34 12.64
N GLN A 443 -27.49 -19.54 12.66
CA GLN A 443 -27.99 -18.90 13.87
C GLN A 443 -28.81 -19.90 14.70
N VAL A 444 -28.45 -20.07 15.97
CA VAL A 444 -29.14 -20.96 16.92
C VAL A 444 -29.13 -20.34 18.33
N MET A 445 -29.89 -20.93 19.27
CA MET A 445 -29.88 -20.53 20.68
C MET A 445 -28.45 -20.46 21.23
N GLY A 446 -28.04 -19.28 21.71
CA GLY A 446 -26.68 -19.03 22.22
C GLY A 446 -25.61 -18.81 21.13
N ARG A 447 -25.99 -18.69 19.86
CA ARG A 447 -25.09 -18.42 18.73
C ARG A 447 -25.81 -17.54 17.69
N THR A 448 -26.01 -16.28 18.05
CA THR A 448 -26.37 -15.20 17.13
C THR A 448 -25.11 -14.62 16.48
N ASP A 449 -25.29 -13.65 15.60
CA ASP A 449 -24.21 -12.73 15.23
C ASP A 449 -23.76 -11.93 16.47
N SER A 450 -22.46 -11.63 16.57
CA SER A 450 -21.91 -10.69 17.56
C SER A 450 -21.30 -9.48 16.88
N GLN A 451 -21.48 -8.29 17.47
CA GLN A 451 -20.62 -7.15 17.21
C GLN A 451 -19.42 -7.26 18.16
N GLU A 452 -18.23 -7.45 17.60
CA GLU A 452 -16.99 -7.41 18.35
C GLU A 452 -16.36 -6.02 18.17
N ASN A 453 -16.10 -5.33 19.27
CA ASN A 453 -15.37 -4.05 19.28
C ASN A 453 -13.88 -4.30 19.59
N GLY A 454 -13.01 -3.46 19.07
CA GLY A 454 -11.56 -3.53 19.30
C GLY A 454 -10.83 -2.36 18.67
N THR A 455 -9.50 -2.37 18.75
CA THR A 455 -8.63 -1.28 18.27
C THR A 455 -7.57 -1.80 17.30
N CYS A 456 -7.28 -1.01 16.28
CA CYS A 456 -6.10 -1.14 15.42
C CYS A 456 -5.17 0.06 15.64
N ALA A 457 -3.86 -0.12 15.40
CA ALA A 457 -2.89 0.96 15.49
C ALA A 457 -1.81 0.87 14.41
N THR A 458 -1.21 2.01 14.06
CA THR A 458 -0.12 2.15 13.09
C THR A 458 0.92 3.12 13.61
N ILE A 459 2.20 2.76 13.52
CA ILE A 459 3.30 3.67 13.88
C ILE A 459 4.01 4.24 12.66
N PHE A 460 4.62 5.41 12.86
CA PHE A 460 5.48 6.06 11.89
C PHE A 460 6.65 6.79 12.59
N PRO A 461 7.85 6.84 11.98
CA PRO A 461 8.99 7.54 12.53
C PRO A 461 8.78 9.06 12.49
N LEU A 462 9.29 9.78 13.48
CA LEU A 462 9.15 11.23 13.57
C LEU A 462 10.18 11.96 12.68
N TRP A 463 9.68 12.67 11.68
CA TRP A 463 10.44 13.59 10.86
C TRP A 463 10.94 14.79 11.67
N LYS A 464 12.20 15.19 11.44
CA LYS A 464 12.88 16.33 12.11
C LYS A 464 12.84 16.32 13.65
N ALA A 465 12.64 15.16 14.27
CA ALA A 465 12.74 14.98 15.71
C ALA A 465 14.15 14.57 16.17
N ALA A 466 14.49 14.95 17.41
CA ALA A 466 15.69 14.49 18.09
C ALA A 466 15.34 14.17 19.56
N ALA A 467 15.95 13.14 20.13
CA ALA A 467 15.55 12.63 21.46
C ALA A 467 15.79 13.65 22.58
N ASP A 468 16.84 14.47 22.46
CA ASP A 468 17.14 15.54 23.41
C ASP A 468 16.11 16.68 23.39
N GLN A 469 15.30 16.79 22.33
CA GLN A 469 14.20 17.75 22.17
C GLN A 469 12.84 17.22 22.67
N MET A 470 12.75 15.92 22.99
CA MET A 470 11.52 15.23 23.40
C MET A 470 11.57 14.79 24.87
N ARG A 471 12.05 15.65 25.78
CA ARG A 471 12.20 15.30 27.21
C ARG A 471 10.88 15.47 27.97
N ILE A 472 10.50 14.45 28.74
CA ILE A 472 9.32 14.51 29.63
C ILE A 472 9.48 15.62 30.67
N ALA A 473 10.70 15.84 31.19
CA ALA A 473 10.99 16.90 32.15
C ALA A 473 10.72 18.30 31.58
N ASP A 474 11.04 18.54 30.31
CA ASP A 474 10.82 19.84 29.65
C ASP A 474 9.32 20.05 29.37
N LEU A 475 8.59 18.97 29.01
CA LEU A 475 7.14 18.98 28.84
C LEU A 475 6.40 19.24 30.16
N ASP A 476 6.80 18.59 31.26
CA ASP A 476 6.21 18.78 32.58
C ASP A 476 6.50 20.19 33.13
N ALA A 477 7.73 20.69 32.98
CA ALA A 477 8.09 22.05 33.37
C ALA A 477 7.31 23.12 32.56
N ALA A 478 7.12 22.92 31.25
CA ALA A 478 6.26 23.78 30.45
C ALA A 478 4.80 23.71 30.92
N PHE A 479 4.23 22.50 31.06
CA PHE A 479 2.87 22.30 31.55
C PHE A 479 2.61 22.97 32.90
N LEU A 480 3.54 22.85 33.84
CA LEU A 480 3.43 23.42 35.19
C LEU A 480 3.66 24.94 35.26
N SER A 481 4.16 25.56 34.18
CA SER A 481 4.43 27.01 34.09
C SER A 481 3.52 27.75 33.10
N ALA A 482 2.79 27.04 32.25
CA ALA A 482 1.87 27.61 31.27
C ALA A 482 0.78 28.49 31.95
N PRO A 483 0.51 29.71 31.44
CA PRO A 483 -0.62 30.53 31.86
C PRO A 483 -1.96 29.88 31.45
N PRO A 484 -3.09 30.37 31.98
CA PRO A 484 -4.43 30.04 31.44
C PRO A 484 -4.58 30.49 29.99
N LEU A 485 -5.41 29.78 29.21
CA LEU A 485 -5.77 30.13 27.84
C LEU A 485 -6.59 31.43 27.79
N THR A 486 -6.27 32.34 26.88
CA THR A 486 -6.98 33.59 26.67
C THR A 486 -7.81 33.57 25.38
N ILE A 487 -8.75 34.52 25.25
CA ILE A 487 -9.50 34.69 24.00
C ILE A 487 -8.60 35.14 22.84
N ASP A 488 -7.55 35.91 23.13
CA ASP A 488 -6.58 36.39 22.13
C ASP A 488 -5.69 35.26 21.56
N ASP A 489 -5.52 34.15 22.29
CA ASP A 489 -4.86 32.95 21.78
C ASP A 489 -5.72 32.21 20.73
N ILE A 490 -7.05 32.25 20.92
CA ILE A 490 -8.05 31.58 20.05
C ILE A 490 -8.33 32.42 18.80
N LEU A 491 -8.47 33.74 18.94
CA LEU A 491 -8.69 34.65 17.83
C LEU A 491 -7.46 34.72 16.90
N LEU A 492 -7.69 34.95 15.61
CA LEU A 492 -6.59 35.23 14.67
C LEU A 492 -6.03 36.63 14.94
N THR A 493 -4.72 36.72 15.17
CA THR A 493 -3.97 37.98 15.24
C THR A 493 -3.94 38.67 13.86
N HIS A 494 -3.67 39.98 13.79
CA HIS A 494 -3.67 40.70 12.51
C HIS A 494 -2.79 40.06 11.40
N PRO A 495 -1.57 39.55 11.66
CA PRO A 495 -0.80 38.83 10.64
C PRO A 495 -1.41 37.48 10.22
N GLU A 496 -2.08 36.78 11.14
CA GLU A 496 -2.81 35.54 10.84
C GLU A 496 -4.07 35.82 10.02
N ILE A 497 -4.82 36.88 10.32
CA ILE A 497 -5.94 37.37 9.50
C ILE A 497 -5.44 37.69 8.10
N GLU A 498 -4.39 38.51 7.97
CA GLU A 498 -3.77 38.87 6.70
C GLU A 498 -3.29 37.67 5.87
N LEU A 499 -2.97 36.54 6.51
CA LEU A 499 -2.55 35.30 5.86
C LEU A 499 -3.77 34.46 5.46
N MET A 500 -4.75 34.30 6.34
CA MET A 500 -6.03 33.64 6.05
C MET A 500 -6.74 34.32 4.87
N ASP A 501 -6.76 35.65 4.83
CA ASP A 501 -7.31 36.45 3.73
C ASP A 501 -6.66 36.10 2.38
N LYS A 502 -5.34 35.87 2.37
CA LYS A 502 -4.58 35.45 1.18
C LYS A 502 -4.89 34.00 0.82
N CYS A 503 -5.06 33.11 1.80
CA CYS A 503 -5.45 31.71 1.58
C CYS A 503 -6.86 31.58 0.98
N LEU A 504 -7.86 32.25 1.53
CA LEU A 504 -9.25 32.18 1.03
C LEU A 504 -9.37 32.79 -0.38
N ARG A 505 -8.62 33.86 -0.68
CA ARG A 505 -8.48 34.41 -2.05
C ARG A 505 -7.75 33.45 -3.00
N HIS A 506 -6.75 32.71 -2.52
CA HIS A 506 -6.06 31.67 -3.29
C HIS A 506 -6.96 30.47 -3.60
N CYS A 507 -7.78 30.04 -2.63
CA CYS A 507 -8.81 29.02 -2.85
C CYS A 507 -9.80 29.45 -3.95
N VAL A 508 -10.27 30.71 -3.95
CA VAL A 508 -11.09 31.27 -5.04
C VAL A 508 -10.35 31.24 -6.39
N LEU A 509 -9.08 31.65 -6.45
CA LEU A 509 -8.26 31.60 -7.66
C LEU A 509 -8.14 30.17 -8.22
N ARG A 510 -7.83 29.20 -7.37
CA ARG A 510 -7.64 27.81 -7.77
C ARG A 510 -8.96 27.19 -8.23
N ILE A 511 -10.08 27.46 -7.56
CA ILE A 511 -11.42 27.02 -8.02
C ILE A 511 -11.72 27.55 -9.43
N ILE A 512 -11.40 28.82 -9.73
CA ILE A 512 -11.60 29.38 -11.07
C ILE A 512 -10.72 28.68 -12.12
N VAL A 513 -9.49 28.33 -11.78
CA VAL A 513 -8.53 27.69 -12.70
C VAL A 513 -8.79 26.18 -12.89
N GLU A 514 -9.31 25.49 -11.87
CA GLU A 514 -9.65 24.07 -11.91
C GLU A 514 -11.02 23.81 -12.55
N HIS A 515 -12.04 24.61 -12.19
CA HIS A 515 -13.43 24.37 -12.55
C HIS A 515 -14.02 25.38 -13.55
N GLY A 516 -13.37 26.53 -13.81
CA GLY A 516 -13.86 27.53 -14.77
C GLY A 516 -13.70 27.16 -16.26
N GLY A 517 -13.21 25.96 -16.55
CA GLY A 517 -13.00 25.45 -17.91
C GLY A 517 -11.59 25.67 -18.47
N GLU A 518 -11.29 24.99 -19.58
CA GLU A 518 -9.95 24.82 -20.15
C GLU A 518 -9.16 26.13 -20.35
N ARG A 519 -9.86 27.23 -20.65
CA ARG A 519 -9.24 28.54 -20.93
C ARG A 519 -8.58 29.18 -19.71
N PHE A 520 -9.00 28.86 -18.49
CA PHE A 520 -8.36 29.37 -17.27
C PHE A 520 -7.10 28.59 -16.87
N LYS A 521 -6.94 27.34 -17.32
CA LYS A 521 -5.77 26.48 -17.00
C LYS A 521 -4.42 27.08 -17.41
N ARG A 522 -4.42 28.05 -18.33
CA ARG A 522 -3.24 28.86 -18.69
C ARG A 522 -2.62 29.64 -17.51
N PHE A 523 -3.38 29.86 -16.44
CA PHE A 523 -2.95 30.52 -15.20
C PHE A 523 -2.58 29.53 -14.09
N ARG A 524 -2.54 28.22 -14.35
CA ARG A 524 -2.25 27.20 -13.32
C ARG A 524 -0.90 27.44 -12.67
N ASP A 525 0.15 27.64 -13.47
CA ASP A 525 1.48 27.91 -12.96
C ASP A 525 1.52 29.20 -12.11
N ASP A 526 0.75 30.23 -12.46
CA ASP A 526 0.66 31.47 -11.66
C ASP A 526 -0.09 31.25 -10.32
N VAL A 527 -1.16 30.44 -10.31
CA VAL A 527 -1.86 30.02 -9.08
C VAL A 527 -0.95 29.16 -8.19
N ASP A 528 -0.27 28.17 -8.75
CA ASP A 528 0.60 27.27 -7.98
C ASP A 528 1.80 28.02 -7.38
N ASN A 529 2.34 29.05 -8.08
CA ASN A 529 3.40 29.92 -7.57
C ASN A 529 2.92 31.01 -6.58
N SER A 530 1.63 31.33 -6.54
CA SER A 530 1.05 32.34 -5.61
C SER A 530 0.47 31.73 -4.33
N LEU A 531 0.57 30.41 -4.15
CA LEU A 531 0.15 29.67 -2.96
C LEU A 531 0.79 30.26 -1.67
N PRO A 532 -0.01 30.72 -0.68
CA PRO A 532 0.52 31.15 0.61
C PRO A 532 1.19 29.99 1.37
N ILE A 533 2.34 30.26 1.98
CA ILE A 533 3.17 29.26 2.67
C ILE A 533 3.61 29.80 4.04
N THR A 534 3.57 28.96 5.08
CA THR A 534 4.04 29.32 6.44
C THR A 534 5.45 28.81 6.74
N SER A 535 6.00 29.22 7.90
CA SER A 535 7.22 28.62 8.47
C SER A 535 7.05 27.16 8.88
N ASP A 536 5.81 26.73 9.10
CA ASP A 536 5.46 25.43 9.67
C ASP A 536 4.98 24.46 8.56
N LYS A 537 5.29 24.79 7.29
CA LYS A 537 5.12 23.89 6.14
C LYS A 537 6.14 22.75 6.18
N ILE A 538 5.65 21.53 6.08
CA ILE A 538 6.47 20.32 6.19
C ILE A 538 7.31 20.15 4.91
N GLU A 539 8.59 19.82 5.10
CA GLU A 539 9.50 19.50 4.00
C GLU A 539 9.11 18.17 3.35
N LEU A 540 9.06 18.15 2.01
CA LEU A 540 8.62 16.99 1.22
C LEU A 540 9.54 15.79 1.47
N HIS A 541 8.97 14.74 2.07
CA HIS A 541 9.61 13.46 2.32
C HIS A 541 8.59 12.32 2.18
N THR A 542 9.05 11.07 2.16
CA THR A 542 8.18 9.88 2.22
C THR A 542 8.07 9.39 3.66
N THR A 543 6.87 9.30 4.20
CA THR A 543 6.61 8.74 5.53
C THR A 543 6.41 7.22 5.44
N THR A 544 7.22 6.42 6.13
CA THR A 544 7.00 4.96 6.21
C THR A 544 6.00 4.65 7.33
N ILE A 545 4.93 3.92 7.00
CA ILE A 545 3.90 3.48 7.96
C ILE A 545 4.05 1.99 8.29
N HIS A 546 3.83 1.62 9.55
CA HIS A 546 4.01 0.26 10.05
C HIS A 546 2.80 -0.15 10.92
N PRO A 547 1.79 -0.82 10.34
CA PRO A 547 0.63 -1.30 11.10
C PRO A 547 1.01 -2.34 12.16
N LEU A 548 0.31 -2.30 13.29
CA LEU A 548 0.47 -3.21 14.41
C LEU A 548 -0.62 -4.30 14.40
N PRO A 549 -0.52 -5.34 15.26
CA PRO A 549 -1.63 -6.26 15.50
C PRO A 549 -2.89 -5.52 15.94
N ALA A 550 -4.06 -5.93 15.44
CA ALA A 550 -5.33 -5.56 16.02
C ALA A 550 -5.54 -6.24 17.38
N TRP A 551 -6.21 -5.56 18.32
CA TRP A 551 -6.51 -6.07 19.66
C TRP A 551 -8.01 -5.96 20.00
N MET A 552 -8.50 -6.93 20.77
CA MET A 552 -9.84 -6.92 21.37
C MET A 552 -9.82 -6.05 22.64
N ILE A 553 -9.83 -4.73 22.47
CA ILE A 553 -9.79 -3.72 23.55
C ILE A 553 -10.82 -2.63 23.24
N ASP A 554 -11.68 -2.29 24.19
CA ASP A 554 -12.75 -1.31 23.99
C ASP A 554 -12.29 0.13 24.31
N GLU A 555 -11.78 0.82 23.28
CA GLU A 555 -11.34 2.21 23.34
C GLU A 555 -12.46 3.25 23.58
N SER A 556 -13.74 2.87 23.62
CA SER A 556 -14.79 3.81 24.09
C SER A 556 -14.60 4.16 25.58
N THR A 557 -13.90 3.28 26.32
CA THR A 557 -13.73 3.35 27.77
C THR A 557 -12.40 3.99 28.20
N ILE A 558 -12.39 4.59 29.39
CA ILE A 558 -11.17 5.13 30.02
C ILE A 558 -10.12 4.02 30.26
N ILE A 559 -10.58 2.82 30.64
CA ILE A 559 -9.70 1.67 30.91
C ILE A 559 -9.09 1.14 29.61
N GLY A 560 -9.90 0.95 28.57
CA GLY A 560 -9.45 0.47 27.26
C GLY A 560 -8.38 1.36 26.63
N ASN A 561 -8.47 2.69 26.78
CA ASN A 561 -7.39 3.59 26.31
C ASN A 561 -6.04 3.37 27.02
N ALA A 562 -6.06 3.00 28.31
CA ALA A 562 -4.84 2.61 29.02
C ALA A 562 -4.33 1.23 28.56
N GLU A 563 -5.23 0.31 28.22
CA GLU A 563 -4.88 -1.01 27.68
C GLU A 563 -4.33 -0.93 26.24
N VAL A 564 -4.89 -0.08 25.37
CA VAL A 564 -4.35 0.23 24.02
C VAL A 564 -2.93 0.78 24.12
N ALA A 565 -2.72 1.80 24.96
CA ALA A 565 -1.39 2.36 25.20
C ALA A 565 -0.40 1.29 25.74
N HIS A 566 -0.86 0.40 26.63
CA HIS A 566 -0.07 -0.71 27.14
C HIS A 566 0.27 -1.74 26.05
N ALA A 567 -0.70 -2.10 25.21
CA ALA A 567 -0.58 -3.08 24.14
C ALA A 567 0.41 -2.60 23.06
N ILE A 568 0.29 -1.34 22.61
CA ILE A 568 1.21 -0.72 21.65
C ILE A 568 2.66 -0.79 22.16
N TYR A 569 2.96 -0.29 23.36
CA TYR A 569 4.34 -0.25 23.86
C TYR A 569 4.87 -1.62 24.32
N THR A 570 4.00 -2.60 24.53
CA THR A 570 4.39 -4.00 24.80
C THR A 570 4.72 -4.73 23.50
N GLU A 571 3.93 -4.56 22.44
CA GLU A 571 4.22 -5.11 21.10
C GLU A 571 5.52 -4.56 20.52
N LEU A 572 5.81 -3.29 20.77
CA LEU A 572 7.02 -2.62 20.29
C LEU A 572 8.26 -2.90 21.15
N GLU A 573 8.12 -3.63 22.27
CA GLU A 573 9.19 -4.04 23.19
C GLU A 573 10.03 -2.88 23.79
N VAL A 574 9.56 -1.63 23.65
CA VAL A 574 10.28 -0.39 24.00
C VAL A 574 10.48 -0.15 25.50
N ARG A 575 9.74 -0.86 26.36
CA ARG A 575 9.73 -0.61 27.82
C ARG A 575 11.05 -0.90 28.54
N GLY A 576 11.97 -1.63 27.89
CA GLY A 576 13.32 -1.91 28.40
C GLY A 576 14.42 -0.97 27.88
N LEU A 577 14.08 0.05 27.07
CA LEU A 577 15.07 0.93 26.44
C LEU A 577 15.51 2.06 27.38
N SER A 578 16.78 2.44 27.33
CA SER A 578 17.37 3.46 28.22
C SER A 578 16.78 4.87 28.08
N HIS A 579 16.02 5.15 27.01
CA HIS A 579 15.28 6.40 26.81
C HIS A 579 13.81 6.34 27.23
N TRP A 580 13.26 5.15 27.53
CA TRP A 580 11.84 4.93 27.79
C TRP A 580 11.26 5.83 28.89
N ASN A 581 12.00 6.02 29.99
CA ASN A 581 11.55 6.78 31.16
C ASN A 581 11.67 8.32 31.02
N TRP A 582 12.42 8.82 30.03
CA TRP A 582 12.62 10.28 29.86
C TRP A 582 12.16 10.85 28.52
N ILE A 583 11.86 10.01 27.52
CA ILE A 583 11.36 10.48 26.21
C ILE A 583 9.83 10.56 26.18
N VAL A 584 9.32 11.70 25.69
CA VAL A 584 7.90 11.96 25.38
C VAL A 584 7.43 11.01 24.29
N LYS A 585 6.17 10.60 24.34
CA LYS A 585 5.58 9.66 23.38
C LYS A 585 4.30 10.28 22.83
N ILE A 586 4.12 10.20 21.51
CA ILE A 586 3.00 10.83 20.81
C ILE A 586 1.95 9.74 20.50
N LEU A 587 0.73 9.95 20.96
CA LEU A 587 -0.45 9.16 20.58
C LEU A 587 -1.44 10.03 19.80
N CYS A 588 -2.06 9.43 18.79
CA CYS A 588 -2.98 10.08 17.87
C CYS A 588 -4.25 9.22 17.73
N GLY A 589 -5.40 9.86 17.61
CA GLY A 589 -6.69 9.20 17.49
C GLY A 589 -7.83 10.21 17.32
N ASP A 590 -9.06 9.72 17.37
CA ASP A 590 -10.28 10.54 17.29
C ASP A 590 -10.47 11.43 18.55
N GLN A 591 -11.51 12.27 18.54
CA GLN A 591 -11.82 13.15 19.67
C GLN A 591 -12.07 12.38 20.97
N LEU A 592 -12.76 11.24 20.92
CA LEU A 592 -13.08 10.44 22.10
C LEU A 592 -11.81 9.80 22.69
N SER A 593 -10.97 9.16 21.87
CA SER A 593 -9.71 8.55 22.29
C SER A 593 -8.79 9.55 22.99
N ILE A 594 -8.63 10.74 22.40
CA ILE A 594 -7.83 11.84 22.98
C ILE A 594 -8.48 12.34 24.29
N ALA A 595 -9.81 12.46 24.35
CA ALA A 595 -10.52 12.81 25.57
C ALA A 595 -10.34 11.78 26.69
N ARG A 596 -10.36 10.47 26.37
CA ARG A 596 -10.13 9.37 27.34
C ARG A 596 -8.68 9.32 27.83
N LEU A 597 -7.68 9.61 26.97
CA LEU A 597 -6.30 9.82 27.40
C LEU A 597 -6.15 11.05 28.33
N ARG A 598 -6.89 12.13 28.07
CA ARG A 598 -6.99 13.28 28.98
C ARG A 598 -7.68 12.90 30.31
N SER A 599 -8.70 12.03 30.30
CA SER A 599 -9.33 11.47 31.51
C SER A 599 -8.33 10.70 32.39
N LEU A 600 -7.54 9.80 31.78
CA LEU A 600 -6.52 9.01 32.48
C LEU A 600 -5.50 9.90 33.21
N LEU A 601 -5.02 10.96 32.55
CA LEU A 601 -4.15 11.97 33.17
C LEU A 601 -4.84 12.70 34.35
N ASN A 602 -6.10 13.12 34.18
CA ASN A 602 -6.86 13.85 35.22
C ASN A 602 -7.13 13.02 36.49
N ILE A 603 -7.38 11.72 36.33
CA ILE A 603 -7.67 10.78 37.43
C ILE A 603 -6.39 10.42 38.19
N ARG A 604 -5.28 10.20 37.46
CA ARG A 604 -4.02 9.70 38.03
C ARG A 604 -3.07 10.80 38.52
N ALA A 605 -3.27 12.06 38.13
CA ALA A 605 -2.46 13.19 38.58
C ALA A 605 -2.47 13.32 40.12
N GLY A 606 -1.28 13.33 40.72
CA GLY A 606 -1.08 13.34 42.18
C GLY A 606 -1.16 11.95 42.85
N HIS A 607 -1.69 10.93 42.16
CA HIS A 607 -1.78 9.55 42.66
C HIS A 607 -0.64 8.66 42.13
N GLU A 608 -0.41 8.63 40.82
CA GLU A 608 0.55 7.75 40.16
C GLU A 608 1.70 8.52 39.48
N GLY A 609 2.91 7.97 39.55
CA GLY A 609 4.10 8.52 38.89
C GLY A 609 4.52 7.78 37.61
N GLY A 610 5.49 8.35 36.90
CA GLY A 610 6.17 7.71 35.77
C GLY A 610 5.24 7.38 34.60
N TYR A 611 5.41 6.20 34.01
CA TYR A 611 4.58 5.74 32.89
C TYR A 611 3.10 5.62 33.27
N SER A 612 2.78 5.15 34.47
CA SER A 612 1.39 4.92 34.86
C SER A 612 0.60 6.22 35.03
N GLY A 613 1.25 7.33 35.36
CA GLY A 613 0.60 8.65 35.55
C GLY A 613 0.24 9.43 34.27
N PHE A 614 0.46 8.90 33.06
CA PHE A 614 0.16 9.50 31.74
C PHE A 614 0.77 10.88 31.40
N GLY A 615 1.41 11.58 32.35
CA GLY A 615 2.00 12.92 32.16
C GLY A 615 3.20 13.02 31.20
N TRP A 616 3.62 11.89 30.61
CA TRP A 616 4.62 11.76 29.55
C TRP A 616 4.08 11.99 28.13
N GLY A 617 2.75 12.04 27.99
CA GLY A 617 2.06 12.00 26.71
C GLY A 617 1.94 13.35 26.00
N VAL A 618 2.06 13.29 24.68
CA VAL A 618 1.58 14.34 23.78
C VAL A 618 0.45 13.74 22.96
N TRP A 619 -0.74 14.33 23.10
CA TRP A 619 -1.97 13.85 22.48
C TRP A 619 -2.22 14.69 21.22
N MET A 620 -2.23 14.04 20.06
CA MET A 620 -2.35 14.70 18.75
C MET A 620 -3.72 14.36 18.12
N PRO A 621 -4.68 15.31 18.11
CA PRO A 621 -6.04 15.02 17.65
C PRO A 621 -6.12 14.78 16.15
N GLY A 622 -7.00 13.86 15.77
CA GLY A 622 -7.32 13.52 14.40
C GLY A 622 -7.92 14.68 13.61
N LEU A 623 -7.35 14.96 12.44
CA LEU A 623 -7.76 16.07 11.57
C LEU A 623 -8.89 15.65 10.62
N PHE A 624 -8.95 14.37 10.25
CA PHE A 624 -10.02 13.83 9.39
C PHE A 624 -11.34 13.72 10.16
N HIS A 625 -11.30 13.29 11.43
CA HIS A 625 -12.46 13.41 12.33
C HIS A 625 -12.88 14.88 12.54
N GLY A 626 -11.91 15.81 12.56
CA GLY A 626 -12.18 17.25 12.49
C GLY A 626 -12.94 17.68 11.23
N LYS A 627 -12.60 17.14 10.04
CA LYS A 627 -13.36 17.37 8.79
C LYS A 627 -14.77 16.78 8.85
N ILE A 628 -14.95 15.62 9.47
CA ILE A 628 -16.28 15.00 9.64
C ILE A 628 -17.17 15.89 10.52
N ALA A 629 -16.64 16.40 11.64
CA ALA A 629 -17.34 17.34 12.51
C ALA A 629 -17.67 18.66 11.79
N ASP A 630 -16.73 19.19 10.98
CA ASP A 630 -16.93 20.41 10.18
C ASP A 630 -18.04 20.22 9.16
N MET A 631 -18.00 19.16 8.34
CA MET A 631 -19.05 18.88 7.36
C MET A 631 -20.42 18.63 8.00
N HIS A 632 -20.50 18.02 9.18
CA HIS A 632 -21.76 17.89 9.89
C HIS A 632 -22.27 19.24 10.42
N GLY A 633 -21.43 20.03 11.08
CA GLY A 633 -21.77 21.40 11.51
C GLY A 633 -22.21 22.29 10.34
N PHE A 634 -21.53 22.17 9.19
CA PHE A 634 -21.86 22.83 7.94
C PHE A 634 -23.24 22.44 7.43
N PHE A 635 -23.57 21.14 7.39
CA PHE A 635 -24.90 20.69 6.97
C PHE A 635 -26.00 21.24 7.88
N VAL A 636 -25.87 21.09 9.21
CA VAL A 636 -26.88 21.62 10.15
C VAL A 636 -27.09 23.13 9.99
N THR A 637 -26.02 23.88 9.67
CA THR A 637 -26.05 25.34 9.48
C THR A 637 -26.65 25.76 8.12
N HIS A 638 -26.27 25.08 7.03
CA HIS A 638 -26.48 25.53 5.65
C HIS A 638 -27.47 24.69 4.83
N TRP A 639 -28.06 23.63 5.41
CA TRP A 639 -29.13 22.85 4.75
C TRP A 639 -30.31 23.74 4.36
N GLY A 640 -30.70 24.63 5.27
CA GLY A 640 -31.93 25.41 5.14
C GLY A 640 -33.18 24.56 5.36
N VAL A 641 -34.34 25.21 5.26
CA VAL A 641 -35.65 24.58 5.49
C VAL A 641 -36.21 24.07 4.16
N PRO A 642 -36.33 22.74 3.91
CA PRO A 642 -36.59 22.20 2.57
C PRO A 642 -37.89 22.71 1.92
N HIS A 643 -38.95 22.93 2.71
CA HIS A 643 -40.24 23.43 2.20
C HIS A 643 -40.20 24.89 1.72
N ARG A 644 -39.09 25.62 1.90
CA ARG A 644 -38.93 26.96 1.30
C ARG A 644 -38.75 26.87 -0.22
N GLY A 645 -38.17 25.79 -0.75
CA GLY A 645 -37.93 25.62 -2.19
C GLY A 645 -37.24 26.84 -2.82
N THR A 646 -37.81 27.35 -3.93
CA THR A 646 -37.33 28.56 -4.63
C THR A 646 -37.39 29.86 -3.80
N ARG A 647 -37.96 29.85 -2.59
CA ARG A 647 -37.83 30.98 -1.63
C ARG A 647 -36.49 31.00 -0.89
N ASN A 648 -35.75 29.90 -0.87
CA ASN A 648 -34.39 29.85 -0.35
C ASN A 648 -33.47 29.06 -1.30
N PRO A 649 -33.30 29.53 -2.55
CA PRO A 649 -32.59 28.77 -3.57
C PRO A 649 -31.08 28.69 -3.31
N GLY A 650 -30.57 29.58 -2.45
CA GLY A 650 -29.20 29.55 -1.97
C GLY A 650 -28.92 28.55 -0.84
N SER A 651 -29.75 27.52 -0.59
CA SER A 651 -29.50 26.51 0.46
C SER A 651 -29.10 25.14 -0.08
N LEU A 652 -28.38 24.33 0.72
CA LEU A 652 -27.95 23.00 0.29
C LEU A 652 -29.13 22.06 -0.01
N SER A 653 -30.24 22.17 0.73
CA SER A 653 -31.44 21.37 0.46
C SER A 653 -31.99 21.63 -0.93
N PHE A 654 -32.02 22.90 -1.36
CA PHE A 654 -32.46 23.28 -2.70
C PHE A 654 -31.46 22.82 -3.77
N HIS A 655 -30.16 23.04 -3.55
CA HIS A 655 -29.11 22.55 -4.44
C HIS A 655 -29.19 21.03 -4.64
N ASN A 656 -29.39 20.24 -3.58
CA ASN A 656 -29.51 18.78 -3.65
C ASN A 656 -30.71 18.34 -4.49
N THR A 657 -31.87 19.00 -4.30
CA THR A 657 -33.08 18.76 -5.10
C THR A 657 -32.89 19.15 -6.57
N HIS A 658 -32.20 20.27 -6.83
CA HIS A 658 -31.96 20.76 -8.19
C HIS A 658 -30.97 19.89 -8.97
N LEU A 659 -29.96 19.33 -8.29
CA LEU A 659 -29.05 18.31 -8.82
C LEU A 659 -29.67 16.91 -8.94
N HIS A 660 -30.97 16.75 -8.65
CA HIS A 660 -31.69 15.47 -8.66
C HIS A 660 -31.05 14.35 -7.81
N ARG A 661 -30.29 14.72 -6.77
CA ARG A 661 -29.65 13.77 -5.84
C ARG A 661 -30.67 13.19 -4.86
N SER A 662 -30.34 12.04 -4.28
CA SER A 662 -31.17 11.36 -3.27
C SER A 662 -31.61 12.31 -2.14
N PRO A 663 -32.85 12.22 -1.63
CA PRO A 663 -33.30 13.02 -0.51
C PRO A 663 -32.45 12.79 0.74
N ILE A 664 -31.99 13.88 1.37
CA ILE A 664 -31.20 13.86 2.61
C ILE A 664 -32.06 14.43 3.75
N VAL A 665 -31.98 13.78 4.93
CA VAL A 665 -32.67 14.20 6.15
C VAL A 665 -31.64 14.41 7.25
N LEU A 666 -31.70 15.54 7.98
CA LEU A 666 -30.68 15.90 8.97
C LEU A 666 -30.57 14.91 10.16
N THR A 667 -31.59 14.08 10.39
CA THR A 667 -31.57 13.01 11.42
C THR A 667 -30.91 11.72 10.95
N SER A 668 -30.52 11.63 9.68
CA SER A 668 -29.92 10.45 9.03
C SER A 668 -29.12 10.93 7.81
N LEU A 669 -28.03 11.67 8.07
CA LEU A 669 -27.17 12.20 7.03
C LEU A 669 -26.43 11.07 6.29
N PRO A 670 -26.12 11.24 4.99
CA PRO A 670 -25.34 10.27 4.22
C PRO A 670 -23.85 10.27 4.64
N PRO A 671 -23.04 9.34 4.10
CA PRO A 671 -21.61 9.26 4.39
C PRO A 671 -20.85 10.57 4.13
N PHE A 672 -19.72 10.71 4.83
CA PHE A 672 -18.89 11.91 4.83
C PHE A 672 -18.64 12.49 3.43
N ARG A 673 -18.28 11.64 2.46
CA ARG A 673 -17.95 12.10 1.11
C ARG A 673 -19.16 12.62 0.33
N VAL A 674 -20.33 11.99 0.49
CA VAL A 674 -21.58 12.46 -0.13
C VAL A 674 -21.94 13.86 0.36
N CYS A 675 -21.77 14.12 1.66
CA CYS A 675 -21.93 15.44 2.26
C CYS A 675 -20.91 16.44 1.68
N ARG A 676 -19.61 16.13 1.80
CA ARG A 676 -18.49 16.97 1.35
C ARG A 676 -18.62 17.38 -0.12
N ASP A 677 -18.92 16.41 -0.99
CA ASP A 677 -18.92 16.61 -2.44
C ASP A 677 -20.12 17.45 -2.90
N LEU A 678 -21.26 17.44 -2.18
CA LEU A 678 -22.35 18.40 -2.39
C LEU A 678 -21.94 19.84 -2.01
N VAL A 679 -21.26 20.01 -0.86
CA VAL A 679 -20.80 21.33 -0.39
C VAL A 679 -19.76 21.91 -1.34
N PHE A 680 -18.80 21.11 -1.80
CA PHE A 680 -17.77 21.57 -2.73
C PHE A 680 -18.32 21.85 -4.14
N VAL A 681 -19.24 21.04 -4.67
CA VAL A 681 -19.93 21.36 -5.95
C VAL A 681 -20.71 22.67 -5.85
N SER A 682 -21.43 22.90 -4.73
CA SER A 682 -22.08 24.17 -4.44
C SER A 682 -21.10 25.34 -4.37
N LEU A 683 -19.95 25.16 -3.71
CA LEU A 683 -18.88 26.16 -3.62
C LEU A 683 -18.33 26.56 -5.01
N TYR A 684 -18.03 25.58 -5.87
CA TYR A 684 -17.50 25.85 -7.22
C TYR A 684 -18.47 26.69 -8.06
N ALA A 685 -19.74 26.26 -8.13
CA ALA A 685 -20.79 26.98 -8.85
C ALA A 685 -20.98 28.41 -8.30
N ARG A 686 -20.90 28.59 -6.98
CA ARG A 686 -20.98 29.93 -6.34
C ARG A 686 -19.82 30.83 -6.71
N VAL A 687 -18.58 30.34 -6.67
CA VAL A 687 -17.39 31.11 -7.06
C VAL A 687 -17.46 31.51 -8.54
N LEU A 688 -17.83 30.59 -9.42
CA LEU A 688 -17.90 30.81 -10.87
C LEU A 688 -19.07 31.71 -11.28
N HIS A 689 -20.24 31.58 -10.64
CA HIS A 689 -21.34 32.53 -10.76
C HIS A 689 -20.91 33.94 -10.30
N CYS A 690 -20.24 34.05 -9.15
CA CYS A 690 -19.72 35.33 -8.65
C CYS A 690 -18.67 35.94 -9.58
N LEU A 691 -17.87 35.12 -10.29
CA LEU A 691 -16.92 35.59 -11.30
C LEU A 691 -17.62 36.32 -12.45
N LEU A 692 -18.74 35.79 -12.95
CA LEU A 692 -19.56 36.48 -13.98
C LEU A 692 -20.11 37.81 -13.46
N LEU A 693 -20.57 37.86 -12.20
CA LEU A 693 -21.05 39.09 -11.57
C LEU A 693 -19.96 40.18 -11.39
N VAL A 694 -18.73 39.81 -11.02
CA VAL A 694 -17.65 40.81 -10.83
C VAL A 694 -17.00 41.26 -12.14
N SER A 695 -17.02 40.42 -13.18
CA SER A 695 -16.46 40.72 -14.50
C SER A 695 -17.48 41.36 -15.47
N GLY A 696 -18.78 41.22 -15.19
CA GLY A 696 -19.85 41.70 -16.07
C GLY A 696 -19.93 40.94 -17.39
N LYS A 697 -19.74 39.61 -17.32
CA LYS A 697 -19.57 38.72 -18.49
C LYS A 697 -20.73 37.76 -18.66
N ALA A 698 -21.03 37.41 -19.90
CA ALA A 698 -22.16 36.53 -20.23
C ALA A 698 -21.83 35.03 -20.10
N SER A 699 -20.56 34.64 -20.22
CA SER A 699 -20.10 33.27 -20.02
C SER A 699 -18.67 33.21 -19.46
N LEU A 700 -18.27 32.03 -18.97
CA LEU A 700 -16.93 31.79 -18.44
C LEU A 700 -15.85 31.90 -19.53
N GLU A 701 -16.14 31.53 -20.78
CA GLU A 701 -15.24 31.74 -21.91
C GLU A 701 -15.07 33.21 -22.26
N GLU A 702 -16.14 34.00 -22.24
CA GLU A 702 -16.05 35.45 -22.47
C GLU A 702 -15.22 36.12 -21.36
N CYS A 703 -15.38 35.65 -20.12
CA CYS A 703 -14.56 36.06 -18.98
C CYS A 703 -13.08 35.70 -19.21
N ALA A 704 -12.77 34.43 -19.48
CA ALA A 704 -11.41 33.95 -19.73
C ALA A 704 -10.74 34.63 -20.93
N ASP A 705 -11.47 34.90 -22.01
CA ASP A 705 -10.94 35.61 -23.18
C ASP A 705 -10.78 37.10 -22.90
N SER A 706 -11.56 37.70 -22.00
CA SER A 706 -11.41 39.10 -21.61
C SER A 706 -10.15 39.36 -20.78
N ILE A 707 -9.87 38.52 -19.77
CA ILE A 707 -8.73 38.64 -18.85
C ILE A 707 -7.40 38.60 -19.63
N LYS A 708 -6.51 39.56 -19.39
CA LYS A 708 -5.20 39.69 -20.06
C LYS A 708 -3.99 39.42 -19.18
N SER A 709 -4.16 39.32 -17.86
CA SER A 709 -3.06 39.08 -16.92
C SER A 709 -3.52 38.32 -15.66
N PHE A 710 -2.60 37.68 -14.96
CA PHE A 710 -2.90 37.04 -13.67
C PHE A 710 -3.40 38.05 -12.63
N ALA A 711 -2.77 39.23 -12.53
CA ALA A 711 -3.17 40.30 -11.61
C ALA A 711 -4.61 40.81 -11.81
N GLU A 712 -5.18 40.66 -13.01
CA GLU A 712 -6.59 40.95 -13.28
C GLU A 712 -7.52 39.84 -12.74
N LEU A 713 -7.09 38.58 -12.82
CA LEU A 713 -7.77 37.45 -12.19
C LEU A 713 -7.67 37.51 -10.64
N GLU A 714 -6.52 37.92 -10.09
CA GLU A 714 -6.36 38.24 -8.66
C GLU A 714 -7.32 39.34 -8.21
N ALA A 715 -7.48 40.41 -9.01
CA ALA A 715 -8.43 41.48 -8.73
C ALA A 715 -9.90 40.99 -8.74
N TYR A 716 -10.26 40.07 -9.64
CA TYR A 716 -11.58 39.43 -9.62
C TYR A 716 -11.77 38.52 -8.40
N ALA A 717 -10.80 37.67 -8.06
CA ALA A 717 -10.87 36.82 -6.85
C ALA A 717 -10.98 37.65 -5.56
N ALA A 718 -10.19 38.72 -5.44
CA ALA A 718 -10.31 39.71 -4.37
C ALA A 718 -11.70 40.36 -4.31
N SER A 719 -12.27 40.72 -5.47
CA SER A 719 -13.62 41.29 -5.56
C SER A 719 -14.73 40.29 -5.24
N ILE A 720 -14.57 39.00 -5.54
CA ILE A 720 -15.51 37.94 -5.14
C ILE A 720 -15.50 37.82 -3.62
N TYR A 721 -14.31 37.62 -3.03
CA TYR A 721 -14.14 37.46 -1.59
C TYR A 721 -14.72 38.64 -0.81
N SER A 722 -14.31 39.87 -1.12
CA SER A 722 -14.71 41.06 -0.35
C SER A 722 -16.20 41.43 -0.44
N LYS A 723 -16.90 41.00 -1.50
CA LYS A 723 -18.32 41.31 -1.75
C LYS A 723 -19.29 40.21 -1.33
N PHE A 724 -18.88 38.95 -1.47
CA PHE A 724 -19.78 37.80 -1.38
C PHE A 724 -19.36 36.75 -0.34
N ALA A 725 -18.13 36.80 0.20
CA ALA A 725 -17.64 35.89 1.24
C ALA A 725 -17.29 36.68 2.53
N ASN A 726 -18.07 37.71 2.84
CA ASN A 726 -17.78 38.68 3.90
C ASN A 726 -18.87 38.64 4.99
N ALA A 727 -18.55 37.98 6.11
CA ALA A 727 -19.44 37.88 7.27
C ALA A 727 -19.73 39.25 7.93
N GLU A 728 -18.76 40.18 7.93
CA GLU A 728 -18.95 41.53 8.50
C GLU A 728 -20.05 42.30 7.75
N LEU A 729 -20.17 42.13 6.43
CA LEU A 729 -21.25 42.70 5.63
C LEU A 729 -22.64 42.18 6.07
N VAL A 730 -22.73 40.88 6.38
CA VAL A 730 -23.95 40.24 6.88
C VAL A 730 -24.30 40.74 8.28
N GLY A 731 -23.31 40.81 9.18
CA GLY A 731 -23.47 41.39 10.52
C GLY A 731 -23.93 42.85 10.47
N ASN A 732 -23.34 43.67 9.59
CA ASN A 732 -23.73 45.06 9.36
C ASN A 732 -25.19 45.19 8.87
N PHE A 733 -25.63 44.36 7.90
CA PHE A 733 -27.04 44.37 7.47
C PHE A 733 -28.00 44.00 8.61
N ARG A 734 -27.69 42.95 9.38
CA ARG A 734 -28.54 42.49 10.50
C ARG A 734 -28.61 43.50 11.65
N TRP A 735 -27.49 44.15 11.98
CA TRP A 735 -27.45 45.25 12.97
C TRP A 735 -28.24 46.48 12.54
N GLN A 736 -28.12 46.91 11.27
CA GLN A 736 -28.92 48.01 10.74
C GLN A 736 -30.41 47.66 10.71
N ARG A 737 -30.76 46.39 10.46
CA ARG A 737 -32.13 45.87 10.49
C ARG A 737 -32.77 45.94 11.87
N GLN A 738 -32.08 45.43 12.89
CA GLN A 738 -32.51 45.50 14.29
C GLN A 738 -32.72 46.95 14.77
N ARG A 739 -32.06 47.93 14.14
CA ARG A 739 -32.27 49.37 14.39
C ARG A 739 -33.37 50.01 13.55
N ALA A 740 -33.75 49.42 12.42
CA ALA A 740 -34.88 49.87 11.60
C ALA A 740 -36.23 49.39 12.17
N GLU A 741 -36.24 48.21 12.79
CA GLU A 741 -37.37 47.66 13.53
C GLU A 741 -37.87 48.66 14.59
N GLY A 742 -39.14 49.05 14.49
CA GLY A 742 -39.78 50.04 15.37
C GLY A 742 -39.57 51.52 15.01
N ASN A 743 -38.83 51.85 13.94
CA ASN A 743 -38.45 53.24 13.59
C ASN A 743 -38.95 53.73 12.20
N ASP A 744 -39.85 53.00 11.52
CA ASP A 744 -40.35 53.30 10.16
C ASP A 744 -39.25 53.52 9.08
N LEU A 745 -38.05 52.99 9.32
CA LEU A 745 -36.91 53.07 8.40
C LEU A 745 -36.95 51.92 7.36
N PRO A 746 -36.47 52.13 6.12
CA PRO A 746 -36.37 51.07 5.12
C PRO A 746 -35.46 49.93 5.60
N THR A 747 -36.03 48.73 5.76
CA THR A 747 -35.39 47.53 6.33
C THR A 747 -34.22 47.02 5.46
N PRO A 748 -32.94 47.21 5.86
CA PRO A 748 -31.78 46.86 5.03
C PRO A 748 -31.43 45.37 5.10
N GLY A 749 -30.60 44.92 4.13
CA GLY A 749 -30.20 43.52 3.96
C GLY A 749 -31.14 42.69 3.07
N ASP A 750 -30.75 41.46 2.77
CA ASP A 750 -31.48 40.47 1.95
C ASP A 750 -31.11 39.08 2.47
N GLU A 751 -32.09 38.30 2.94
CA GLU A 751 -31.79 37.08 3.71
C GLU A 751 -31.28 35.92 2.84
N ILE A 752 -31.60 35.93 1.53
CA ILE A 752 -31.08 34.94 0.57
C ILE A 752 -29.62 35.28 0.26
N PHE A 753 -29.31 36.56 0.07
CA PHE A 753 -27.94 37.05 -0.08
C PHE A 753 -27.10 36.80 1.18
N GLU A 754 -27.64 37.12 2.36
CA GLU A 754 -26.95 36.96 3.66
C GLU A 754 -26.62 35.50 3.95
N ASN A 755 -27.61 34.59 3.86
CA ASN A 755 -27.38 33.16 4.03
C ASN A 755 -26.36 32.63 3.01
N SER A 756 -26.45 33.06 1.74
CA SER A 756 -25.54 32.61 0.68
C SER A 756 -24.11 33.14 0.85
N SER A 757 -23.96 34.32 1.47
CA SER A 757 -22.65 34.91 1.74
C SER A 757 -21.95 34.23 2.92
N LEU A 758 -22.69 33.83 3.95
CA LEU A 758 -22.18 32.97 5.03
C LEU A 758 -21.79 31.59 4.48
N LEU A 759 -22.65 30.94 3.69
CA LEU A 759 -22.35 29.65 3.06
C LEU A 759 -21.07 29.70 2.21
N LEU A 760 -20.89 30.77 1.42
CA LEU A 760 -19.67 30.95 0.61
C LEU A 760 -18.43 31.23 1.48
N CYS A 761 -18.56 32.01 2.56
CA CYS A 761 -17.49 32.26 3.52
C CYS A 761 -17.03 30.96 4.21
N ASP A 762 -17.97 30.24 4.82
CA ASP A 762 -17.70 29.02 5.56
C ASP A 762 -17.15 27.91 4.65
N ALA A 763 -17.70 27.75 3.44
CA ALA A 763 -17.24 26.72 2.50
C ALA A 763 -15.82 26.96 2.00
N LEU A 764 -15.39 28.22 1.87
CA LEU A 764 -14.00 28.55 1.57
C LEU A 764 -13.06 28.17 2.74
N ILE A 765 -13.51 28.29 4.00
CA ILE A 765 -12.74 27.87 5.19
C ILE A 765 -12.62 26.34 5.22
N SER A 766 -13.72 25.60 5.06
CA SER A 766 -13.71 24.13 4.97
C SER A 766 -12.85 23.60 3.82
N ARG A 767 -12.82 24.32 2.69
CA ARG A 767 -11.95 23.95 1.56
C ARG A 767 -10.48 24.29 1.84
N GLU A 768 -10.18 25.45 2.40
CA GLU A 768 -8.83 25.83 2.83
C GLU A 768 -8.25 24.82 3.85
N PHE A 769 -9.08 24.23 4.72
CA PHE A 769 -8.65 23.13 5.60
C PHE A 769 -8.15 21.91 4.81
N THR A 770 -8.88 21.51 3.76
CA THR A 770 -8.47 20.41 2.89
C THR A 770 -7.22 20.76 2.07
N ASP A 771 -7.12 22.01 1.60
CA ASP A 771 -6.03 22.47 0.75
C ASP A 771 -4.70 22.61 1.49
N SER A 772 -4.75 23.16 2.71
CA SER A 772 -3.59 23.26 3.61
C SER A 772 -3.07 21.89 4.05
N ILE A 773 -3.97 20.93 4.30
CA ILE A 773 -3.64 19.52 4.52
C ILE A 773 -2.92 18.95 3.28
N LYS A 774 -3.54 18.97 2.09
CA LYS A 774 -2.90 18.42 0.87
C LYS A 774 -1.55 19.06 0.57
N ALA A 775 -1.42 20.37 0.78
CA ALA A 775 -0.18 21.11 0.56
C ALA A 775 0.93 20.81 1.59
N GLY A 776 0.62 20.13 2.71
CA GLY A 776 1.54 19.86 3.81
C GLY A 776 1.87 21.09 4.65
N ASP A 777 0.93 22.05 4.77
CA ASP A 777 1.14 23.30 5.53
C ASP A 777 0.39 23.29 6.86
N SER A 778 1.00 22.66 7.87
CA SER A 778 0.47 22.57 9.23
C SER A 778 0.28 23.94 9.89
N GLY A 779 0.95 25.00 9.43
CA GLY A 779 0.70 26.36 9.89
C GLY A 779 -0.65 26.89 9.42
N ARG A 780 -0.98 26.73 8.13
CA ARG A 780 -2.32 27.07 7.60
C ARG A 780 -3.42 26.23 8.24
N VAL A 781 -3.17 24.94 8.46
CA VAL A 781 -4.07 24.04 9.22
C VAL A 781 -4.43 24.64 10.58
N VAL A 782 -3.45 25.10 11.37
CA VAL A 782 -3.70 25.73 12.68
C VAL A 782 -4.55 26.99 12.57
N LEU A 783 -4.37 27.82 11.53
CA LEU A 783 -5.23 29.01 11.34
C LEU A 783 -6.69 28.64 11.08
N VAL A 784 -6.94 27.57 10.31
CA VAL A 784 -8.31 27.09 10.10
C VAL A 784 -8.88 26.50 11.38
N LEU A 785 -8.10 25.71 12.13
CA LEU A 785 -8.55 25.13 13.41
C LEU A 785 -8.90 26.21 14.45
N LYS A 786 -8.22 27.37 14.45
CA LYS A 786 -8.60 28.54 15.27
C LYS A 786 -9.98 29.11 14.89
N LEU A 787 -10.35 29.11 13.60
CA LEU A 787 -11.71 29.48 13.16
C LEU A 787 -12.73 28.36 13.44
N LEU A 788 -12.36 27.10 13.25
CA LEU A 788 -13.23 25.96 13.51
C LEU A 788 -13.55 25.80 15.01
N ALA A 789 -12.64 26.16 15.91
CA ALA A 789 -12.93 26.24 17.36
C ALA A 789 -14.17 27.11 17.67
N LEU A 790 -14.34 28.20 16.92
CA LEU A 790 -15.46 29.13 17.02
C LEU A 790 -16.69 28.55 16.29
N SER A 791 -16.53 28.10 15.04
CA SER A 791 -17.59 27.48 14.24
C SER A 791 -18.25 26.30 14.97
N PHE A 792 -17.45 25.35 15.46
CA PHE A 792 -17.90 24.20 16.27
C PHE A 792 -18.73 24.65 17.47
N ARG A 793 -18.32 25.70 18.19
CA ARG A 793 -19.08 26.21 19.32
C ARG A 793 -20.42 26.82 18.89
N GLY A 794 -20.43 27.58 17.80
CA GLY A 794 -21.64 28.23 17.29
C GLY A 794 -22.63 27.31 16.57
N ASN A 795 -22.16 26.17 16.04
CA ASN A 795 -23.00 25.16 15.34
C ASN A 795 -23.32 23.90 16.18
N GLY A 796 -22.92 23.87 17.46
CA GLY A 796 -23.34 22.85 18.43
C GLY A 796 -22.44 21.61 18.54
N ARG A 797 -21.20 21.66 18.03
CA ARG A 797 -20.17 20.62 18.17
C ARG A 797 -19.31 20.89 19.39
N SER A 798 -19.92 20.80 20.57
CA SER A 798 -19.30 21.15 21.85
C SER A 798 -18.05 20.33 22.14
N LYS A 799 -18.05 19.03 21.82
CA LYS A 799 -16.94 18.10 22.07
C LYS A 799 -15.72 18.45 21.22
N TYR A 800 -15.93 18.83 19.96
CA TYR A 800 -14.87 19.31 19.06
C TYR A 800 -14.39 20.72 19.42
N ALA A 801 -15.30 21.64 19.78
CA ALA A 801 -14.93 22.97 20.27
C ALA A 801 -14.02 22.90 21.51
N TYR A 802 -14.33 22.01 22.46
CA TYR A 802 -13.54 21.81 23.67
C TYR A 802 -12.18 21.14 23.41
N GLU A 803 -12.08 20.22 22.43
CA GLU A 803 -10.79 19.70 21.97
C GLU A 803 -9.95 20.80 21.30
N MET A 804 -10.56 21.73 20.56
CA MET A 804 -9.83 22.87 20.00
C MET A 804 -9.27 23.81 21.09
N LEU A 805 -9.96 23.99 22.23
CA LEU A 805 -9.39 24.72 23.38
C LEU A 805 -8.13 24.03 23.92
N HIS A 806 -8.16 22.70 24.07
CA HIS A 806 -6.98 21.92 24.44
C HIS A 806 -5.84 22.07 23.42
N LEU A 807 -6.15 21.97 22.13
CA LEU A 807 -5.18 22.03 21.04
C LEU A 807 -4.52 23.41 20.89
N ILE A 808 -5.31 24.49 20.90
CA ILE A 808 -4.81 25.87 20.81
C ILE A 808 -3.94 26.19 22.03
N HIS A 809 -4.37 25.78 23.22
CA HIS A 809 -3.57 25.94 24.43
C HIS A 809 -2.25 25.16 24.37
N ASN A 810 -2.30 23.92 23.87
CA ASN A 810 -1.15 23.06 23.67
C ASN A 810 -0.12 23.67 22.72
N LEU A 811 -0.56 24.16 21.56
CA LEU A 811 0.30 24.76 20.53
C LEU A 811 0.89 26.12 20.92
N THR A 812 0.27 26.83 21.86
CA THR A 812 0.63 28.21 22.23
C THR A 812 1.45 28.28 23.52
N HIS A 813 1.02 27.58 24.59
CA HIS A 813 1.60 27.74 25.94
C HIS A 813 2.12 26.43 26.57
N VAL A 814 1.46 25.28 26.35
CA VAL A 814 1.75 24.06 27.14
C VAL A 814 2.89 23.23 26.55
N TRP A 815 3.00 23.08 25.22
CA TRP A 815 4.07 22.30 24.60
C TRP A 815 5.36 23.13 24.45
N PRO A 816 6.53 22.62 24.90
CA PRO A 816 7.81 23.21 24.58
C PRO A 816 7.96 23.44 23.07
N LYS A 817 8.54 24.57 22.66
CA LYS A 817 8.64 24.95 21.24
C LYS A 817 9.23 23.87 20.32
N ALA A 818 10.16 23.05 20.82
CA ALA A 818 10.71 21.93 20.07
C ALA A 818 9.67 20.80 19.86
N ILE A 819 8.92 20.45 20.91
CA ILE A 819 7.81 19.47 20.84
C ILE A 819 6.69 19.98 19.93
N ARG A 820 6.27 21.25 20.06
CA ARG A 820 5.32 21.91 19.12
C ARG A 820 5.78 21.72 17.67
N ASN A 821 7.03 22.04 17.37
CA ASN A 821 7.57 21.96 16.03
C ASN A 821 7.67 20.51 15.52
N ILE A 822 7.96 19.53 16.39
CA ILE A 822 7.94 18.11 16.05
C ILE A 822 6.51 17.66 15.71
N VAL A 823 5.50 18.02 16.52
CA VAL A 823 4.09 17.74 16.22
C VAL A 823 3.70 18.30 14.85
N LEU A 824 3.97 19.58 14.59
CA LEU A 824 3.60 20.20 13.30
C LEU A 824 4.34 19.61 12.09
N ASN A 825 5.51 19.00 12.26
CA ASN A 825 6.22 18.27 11.20
C ASN A 825 5.71 16.83 10.99
N ASN A 826 4.79 16.33 11.83
CA ASN A 826 4.37 14.92 11.87
C ASN A 826 2.84 14.70 12.01
N TRP A 827 2.05 15.77 12.05
CA TRP A 827 0.58 15.72 12.11
C TRP A 827 -0.08 15.29 10.79
N LEU A 828 0.69 15.41 9.70
CA LEU A 828 0.36 14.95 8.36
C LEU A 828 1.44 13.97 7.90
N VAL A 829 1.05 12.95 7.14
CA VAL A 829 1.95 11.93 6.59
C VAL A 829 1.85 11.89 5.07
N ASN A 830 2.95 11.52 4.42
CA ASN A 830 3.00 11.40 2.96
C ASN A 830 3.64 10.06 2.56
N PRO A 831 2.86 8.96 2.48
CA PRO A 831 3.41 7.66 2.10
C PRO A 831 3.79 7.56 0.61
N THR A 832 3.57 8.61 -0.20
CA THR A 832 3.93 8.65 -1.63
C THR A 832 5.23 9.40 -1.92
N GLY A 833 5.66 10.32 -1.04
CA GLY A 833 6.72 11.29 -1.30
C GLY A 833 6.40 12.36 -2.35
N LYS A 834 5.14 12.50 -2.79
CA LYS A 834 4.75 13.44 -3.87
C LYS A 834 4.24 14.79 -3.32
N PRO A 835 4.44 15.91 -4.05
CA PRO A 835 3.76 17.17 -3.77
C PRO A 835 2.23 16.98 -3.77
N PHE A 836 1.52 17.83 -3.02
CA PHE A 836 0.04 17.81 -2.91
C PHE A 836 -0.56 16.42 -2.62
N SER A 837 0.20 15.59 -1.90
CA SER A 837 -0.13 14.20 -1.55
C SER A 837 0.16 13.91 -0.07
N TRP A 838 -0.19 14.86 0.78
CA TRP A 838 -0.18 14.73 2.25
C TRP A 838 -1.59 14.38 2.75
N VAL A 839 -1.67 13.50 3.75
CA VAL A 839 -2.93 13.08 4.40
C VAL A 839 -2.83 13.17 5.91
N GLU A 840 -3.99 13.25 6.54
CA GLU A 840 -4.17 13.21 7.98
C GLU A 840 -3.72 11.87 8.58
N VAL A 841 -3.13 11.91 9.78
CA VAL A 841 -2.66 10.72 10.51
C VAL A 841 -3.82 9.76 10.85
N ASP A 842 -4.99 10.28 11.17
CA ASP A 842 -6.19 9.49 11.46
C ASP A 842 -6.90 8.95 10.21
N LEU A 843 -6.90 9.70 9.09
CA LEU A 843 -7.33 9.16 7.79
C LEU A 843 -6.44 7.98 7.35
N MET A 844 -5.13 8.09 7.56
CA MET A 844 -4.19 6.99 7.30
C MET A 844 -4.52 5.74 8.14
N GLN A 845 -4.88 5.91 9.41
CA GLN A 845 -5.29 4.80 10.29
C GLN A 845 -6.64 4.19 9.86
N GLU A 846 -7.68 5.00 9.59
CA GLU A 846 -8.98 4.46 9.16
C GLU A 846 -8.91 3.84 7.75
N HIS A 847 -8.02 4.31 6.87
CA HIS A 847 -7.71 3.60 5.62
C HIS A 847 -7.14 2.19 5.90
N MET A 848 -6.24 2.03 6.88
CA MET A 848 -5.78 0.68 7.28
C MET A 848 -6.94 -0.15 7.85
N ASN A 849 -7.76 0.42 8.72
CA ASN A 849 -8.92 -0.24 9.31
C ASN A 849 -9.88 -0.75 8.22
N PHE A 850 -10.19 0.05 7.20
CA PHE A 850 -11.06 -0.35 6.10
C PHE A 850 -10.53 -1.59 5.37
N TRP A 851 -9.26 -1.63 4.97
CA TRP A 851 -8.72 -2.82 4.29
C TRP A 851 -8.72 -4.06 5.21
N ILE A 852 -8.56 -3.89 6.52
CA ILE A 852 -8.67 -4.97 7.51
C ILE A 852 -10.14 -5.45 7.62
N LYS A 853 -11.10 -4.53 7.73
CA LYS A 853 -12.55 -4.77 7.79
C LYS A 853 -13.04 -5.51 6.52
N THR A 854 -12.63 -5.06 5.34
CA THR A 854 -13.20 -5.43 4.03
C THR A 854 -12.48 -6.59 3.34
N ILE A 855 -11.13 -6.60 3.25
CA ILE A 855 -10.39 -7.65 2.52
C ILE A 855 -9.76 -8.69 3.46
N TYR A 856 -9.07 -8.25 4.52
CA TYR A 856 -8.20 -9.16 5.29
C TYR A 856 -8.92 -9.93 6.41
N LYS A 857 -10.16 -9.56 6.73
CA LYS A 857 -11.08 -10.30 7.60
C LYS A 857 -11.25 -11.74 7.11
N ALA A 858 -10.81 -12.71 7.91
CA ALA A 858 -11.04 -14.13 7.61
C ALA A 858 -12.55 -14.40 7.56
N HIS A 859 -12.98 -15.13 6.52
CA HIS A 859 -14.39 -15.46 6.31
C HIS A 859 -14.77 -16.77 7.02
N GLY A 860 -15.99 -16.85 7.55
CA GLY A 860 -16.52 -18.03 8.23
C GLY A 860 -15.74 -18.39 9.51
N SER A 861 -15.61 -19.69 9.81
CA SER A 861 -15.08 -20.20 11.09
C SER A 861 -13.57 -19.99 11.34
N ALA A 862 -12.87 -19.24 10.47
CA ALA A 862 -11.51 -18.76 10.72
C ALA A 862 -11.47 -17.30 11.24
N ALA A 863 -12.59 -16.58 11.16
CA ALA A 863 -12.75 -15.23 11.70
C ALA A 863 -12.44 -15.24 13.20
N SER A 864 -11.44 -14.46 13.63
CA SER A 864 -11.03 -14.36 15.04
C SER A 864 -10.08 -13.16 15.26
N TRP A 865 -10.04 -12.62 16.47
CA TRP A 865 -9.06 -11.59 16.86
C TRP A 865 -7.61 -12.06 16.71
N GLU A 866 -7.32 -13.34 16.95
CA GLU A 866 -5.99 -13.93 16.70
C GLU A 866 -5.61 -13.90 15.21
N TRP A 867 -6.57 -14.10 14.31
CA TRP A 867 -6.35 -13.92 12.86
C TRP A 867 -6.13 -12.45 12.52
N LEU A 868 -6.94 -11.56 13.08
CA LEU A 868 -6.89 -10.12 12.83
C LEU A 868 -5.53 -9.52 13.24
N GLY A 869 -5.06 -9.86 14.45
CA GLY A 869 -3.75 -9.47 14.95
C GLY A 869 -2.57 -10.09 14.19
N MET A 870 -2.77 -11.21 13.49
CA MET A 870 -1.78 -11.76 12.56
C MET A 870 -1.74 -10.99 11.24
N VAL A 871 -2.89 -10.67 10.65
CA VAL A 871 -2.94 -10.09 9.30
C VAL A 871 -2.83 -8.56 9.25
N ALA A 872 -3.22 -7.83 10.30
CA ALA A 872 -3.16 -6.36 10.32
C ALA A 872 -1.74 -5.78 10.03
N PRO A 873 -0.63 -6.32 10.60
CA PRO A 873 0.73 -5.89 10.23
C PRO A 873 1.09 -6.09 8.75
N CYS A 874 0.38 -6.95 8.02
CA CYS A 874 0.67 -7.29 6.63
C CYS A 874 -0.02 -6.36 5.61
N VAL A 875 -0.99 -5.54 6.02
CA VAL A 875 -1.91 -4.80 5.12
C VAL A 875 -1.18 -4.00 4.05
N THR A 876 -0.21 -3.17 4.44
CA THR A 876 0.56 -2.33 3.52
C THR A 876 1.39 -3.16 2.53
N ALA A 877 2.00 -4.26 3.01
CA ALA A 877 2.79 -5.16 2.17
C ALA A 877 1.92 -5.96 1.18
N LEU A 878 0.73 -6.38 1.60
CA LEU A 878 -0.23 -7.10 0.75
C LEU A 878 -0.88 -6.18 -0.30
N ARG A 879 -1.21 -4.92 0.05
CA ARG A 879 -1.63 -3.89 -0.93
C ARG A 879 -0.54 -3.62 -1.96
N HIS A 880 0.69 -3.31 -1.52
CA HIS A 880 1.82 -3.06 -2.42
C HIS A 880 2.12 -4.27 -3.34
N LEU A 881 2.00 -5.49 -2.83
CA LEU A 881 2.14 -6.72 -3.62
C LEU A 881 1.06 -6.84 -4.71
N SER A 882 -0.20 -6.54 -4.38
CA SER A 882 -1.32 -6.56 -5.32
C SER A 882 -1.09 -5.57 -6.47
N THR A 883 -0.86 -4.29 -6.15
CA THR A 883 -0.59 -3.23 -7.13
C THR A 883 0.63 -3.56 -8.00
N SER A 884 1.71 -4.08 -7.39
CA SER A 884 2.92 -4.49 -8.11
C SER A 884 2.63 -5.57 -9.17
N ILE A 885 1.83 -6.57 -8.85
CA ILE A 885 1.53 -7.68 -9.76
C ILE A 885 0.54 -7.27 -10.85
N ILE A 886 -0.47 -6.45 -10.54
CA ILE A 886 -1.40 -5.88 -11.53
C ILE A 886 -0.62 -5.09 -12.61
N ASN A 887 0.26 -4.18 -12.17
CA ASN A 887 1.14 -3.38 -13.04
C ASN A 887 2.08 -4.22 -13.93
N ILE A 888 2.33 -5.49 -13.57
CA ILE A 888 3.31 -6.39 -14.19
C ILE A 888 2.65 -7.42 -15.12
N LEU A 889 1.43 -7.87 -14.78
CA LEU A 889 0.62 -8.70 -15.66
C LEU A 889 -0.03 -7.88 -16.80
N GLY A 890 -0.09 -6.55 -16.67
CA GLY A 890 -0.67 -5.65 -17.67
C GLY A 890 -2.19 -5.79 -17.77
N SER A 891 -2.83 -6.33 -16.74
CA SER A 891 -4.28 -6.38 -16.60
C SER A 891 -4.77 -5.05 -16.03
N ASP A 892 -4.82 -4.04 -16.90
CA ASP A 892 -5.48 -2.75 -16.62
C ASP A 892 -7.01 -2.97 -16.64
N GLN A 893 -7.49 -3.73 -15.64
CA GLN A 893 -8.90 -3.72 -15.25
C GLN A 893 -9.18 -2.29 -14.79
N GLY A 894 -10.10 -1.60 -15.46
CA GLY A 894 -10.27 -0.15 -15.38
C GLY A 894 -10.65 0.34 -13.99
N THR A 895 -9.64 0.53 -13.14
CA THR A 895 -9.72 0.89 -11.71
C THR A 895 -9.21 2.31 -11.45
N LYS A 896 -8.71 2.98 -12.50
CA LYS A 896 -8.61 4.44 -12.51
C LYS A 896 -9.99 5.01 -12.81
N HIS A 897 -10.81 5.13 -11.77
CA HIS A 897 -11.99 5.99 -11.80
C HIS A 897 -11.50 7.37 -12.19
N ALA A 898 -11.88 7.84 -13.39
CA ALA A 898 -11.62 9.22 -13.75
C ALA A 898 -12.41 10.11 -12.76
N PRO A 899 -11.82 11.20 -12.25
CA PRO A 899 -12.55 12.12 -11.38
C PRO A 899 -13.89 12.49 -12.04
N PRO A 900 -15.01 12.45 -11.29
CA PRO A 900 -16.33 12.65 -11.87
C PRO A 900 -16.41 14.02 -12.57
N ASP A 901 -17.00 14.05 -13.76
CA ASP A 901 -17.14 15.30 -14.51
C ASP A 901 -18.24 16.16 -13.89
N LEU A 902 -17.83 17.11 -13.06
CA LEU A 902 -18.70 18.03 -12.35
C LEU A 902 -19.22 19.18 -13.23
N SER A 903 -18.84 19.26 -14.52
CA SER A 903 -19.17 20.40 -15.38
C SER A 903 -20.68 20.68 -15.44
N THR A 904 -21.48 19.63 -15.67
CA THR A 904 -22.96 19.74 -15.73
C THR A 904 -23.58 20.14 -14.39
N ASP A 905 -23.12 19.57 -13.28
CA ASP A 905 -23.57 19.92 -11.92
C ASP A 905 -23.28 21.41 -11.60
N ILE A 906 -22.11 21.88 -12.02
CA ILE A 906 -21.66 23.27 -11.81
C ILE A 906 -22.46 24.24 -12.68
N GLU A 907 -22.64 23.94 -13.97
CA GLU A 907 -23.44 24.76 -14.90
C GLU A 907 -24.90 24.89 -14.43
N LEU A 908 -25.54 23.77 -14.07
CA LEU A 908 -26.92 23.74 -13.59
C LEU A 908 -27.12 24.59 -12.32
N LEU A 909 -26.18 24.51 -11.37
CA LEU A 909 -26.21 25.37 -10.19
C LEU A 909 -25.89 26.84 -10.49
N MET A 910 -25.00 27.14 -11.44
CA MET A 910 -24.68 28.51 -11.86
C MET A 910 -25.89 29.22 -12.48
N ASP A 911 -26.64 28.51 -13.33
CA ASP A 911 -27.89 28.98 -13.93
C ASP A 911 -28.96 29.22 -12.86
N SER A 912 -29.12 28.30 -11.90
CA SER A 912 -30.06 28.45 -10.79
C SER A 912 -29.76 29.65 -9.88
N LEU A 913 -28.47 29.86 -9.57
CA LEU A 913 -28.01 31.04 -8.81
C LEU A 913 -28.28 32.35 -9.56
N ALA A 914 -28.30 32.31 -10.91
CA ALA A 914 -28.62 33.44 -11.78
C ALA A 914 -30.13 33.70 -11.91
N GLU A 915 -30.93 32.67 -12.21
CA GLU A 915 -32.40 32.77 -12.31
C GLU A 915 -33.00 33.37 -11.04
N HIS A 916 -32.46 33.00 -9.89
CA HIS A 916 -32.93 33.44 -8.59
C HIS A 916 -32.15 34.61 -7.99
N ASP A 917 -31.28 35.28 -8.77
CA ASP A 917 -30.51 36.47 -8.37
C ASP A 917 -29.83 36.34 -6.99
N VAL A 918 -29.24 35.18 -6.69
CA VAL A 918 -28.89 34.81 -5.30
C VAL A 918 -27.86 35.77 -4.68
N TYR A 919 -26.87 36.20 -5.45
CA TYR A 919 -25.84 37.16 -5.02
C TYR A 919 -26.19 38.64 -5.33
N GLN A 920 -27.47 38.98 -5.44
CA GLN A 920 -27.95 40.36 -5.51
C GLN A 920 -28.80 40.72 -4.28
N VAL A 921 -28.57 41.90 -3.72
CA VAL A 921 -29.38 42.43 -2.60
C VAL A 921 -30.68 43.01 -3.17
N LYS A 922 -31.79 42.27 -3.02
CA LYS A 922 -33.14 42.66 -3.50
C LYS A 922 -34.15 42.88 -2.36
N GLY A 923 -33.68 42.93 -1.11
CA GLY A 923 -34.51 43.20 0.08
C GLY A 923 -35.35 42.01 0.57
N ARG A 924 -35.04 40.79 0.12
CA ARG A 924 -35.88 39.59 0.33
C ARG A 924 -35.88 39.13 1.80
N ARG A 925 -37.02 38.62 2.26
CA ARG A 925 -37.25 38.10 3.62
C ARG A 925 -37.97 36.76 3.58
N PHE A 926 -37.70 35.90 4.55
CA PHE A 926 -38.51 34.73 4.86
C PHE A 926 -39.78 35.15 5.63
N ALA A 927 -40.83 34.33 5.60
CA ALA A 927 -42.07 34.64 6.32
C ALA A 927 -41.98 34.27 7.81
N GLU A 928 -42.85 34.87 8.64
CA GLU A 928 -43.07 34.37 10.01
C GLU A 928 -43.49 32.89 9.93
N GLY A 929 -42.77 32.03 10.67
CA GLY A 929 -42.96 30.58 10.64
C GLY A 929 -42.11 29.81 9.61
N ASP A 930 -41.49 30.44 8.61
CA ASP A 930 -40.56 29.75 7.68
C ASP A 930 -39.22 29.34 8.35
N GLY A 931 -38.99 29.73 9.61
CA GLY A 931 -37.75 29.53 10.38
C GLY A 931 -36.78 30.72 10.28
N SER A 932 -35.73 30.74 11.10
CA SER A 932 -34.77 31.85 11.14
C SER A 932 -33.88 31.93 9.87
N PRO A 933 -33.15 33.04 9.69
CA PRO A 933 -31.94 33.09 8.85
C PRO A 933 -30.84 32.18 9.40
N THR A 934 -29.83 31.90 8.57
CA THR A 934 -28.64 31.13 8.95
C THR A 934 -27.79 31.94 9.94
N PRO A 935 -27.37 31.37 11.08
CA PRO A 935 -26.48 32.06 12.02
C PRO A 935 -25.08 32.25 11.42
N ASP A 936 -24.39 33.32 11.85
CA ASP A 936 -22.94 33.41 11.70
C ASP A 936 -22.33 32.58 12.84
N VAL A 937 -21.90 31.35 12.51
CA VAL A 937 -21.47 30.38 13.52
C VAL A 937 -20.14 30.76 14.19
N ILE A 938 -19.29 31.53 13.51
CA ILE A 938 -18.05 32.04 14.10
C ILE A 938 -18.40 33.16 15.10
N ALA A 939 -19.24 34.12 14.74
CA ALA A 939 -19.68 35.19 15.65
C ALA A 939 -20.46 34.65 16.86
N VAL A 940 -21.36 33.68 16.65
CA VAL A 940 -22.09 33.00 17.74
C VAL A 940 -21.12 32.21 18.64
N GLY A 941 -20.10 31.54 18.06
CA GLY A 941 -19.05 30.86 18.80
C GLY A 941 -18.23 31.80 19.69
N ILE A 942 -17.81 32.95 19.16
CA ILE A 942 -17.13 34.01 19.94
C ILE A 942 -18.03 34.49 21.08
N GLN A 943 -19.30 34.78 20.80
CA GLN A 943 -20.24 35.24 21.83
C GLN A 943 -20.39 34.18 22.95
N GLN A 944 -20.58 32.91 22.62
CA GLN A 944 -20.69 31.83 23.62
C GLN A 944 -19.40 31.58 24.44
N LEU A 945 -18.24 32.02 23.96
CA LEU A 945 -16.96 31.95 24.69
C LEU A 945 -16.68 33.21 25.52
N THR A 946 -17.40 34.31 25.29
CA THR A 946 -17.15 35.61 25.95
C THR A 946 -18.29 36.08 26.85
N ASP A 947 -19.51 35.59 26.66
CA ASP A 947 -20.68 35.99 27.45
C ASP A 947 -20.64 35.42 28.88
N SER A 948 -21.03 36.26 29.84
CA SER A 948 -21.12 35.97 31.28
C SER A 948 -19.80 35.65 32.00
N SER A 949 -19.89 35.44 33.32
CA SER A 949 -18.77 35.06 34.19
C SER A 949 -18.56 33.55 34.34
N SER A 950 -19.40 32.72 33.70
CA SER A 950 -19.24 31.26 33.62
C SER A 950 -19.51 30.82 32.18
N ASN A 951 -18.43 30.65 31.43
CA ASN A 951 -18.43 30.16 30.06
C ASN A 951 -17.38 29.06 29.89
N ALA A 952 -17.41 28.36 28.76
CA ALA A 952 -16.55 27.21 28.50
C ALA A 952 -15.04 27.54 28.61
N LEU A 953 -14.61 28.78 28.34
CA LEU A 953 -13.21 29.19 28.51
C LEU A 953 -12.84 29.34 29.99
N THR A 954 -13.74 29.88 30.83
CA THR A 954 -13.52 29.94 32.29
C THR A 954 -13.54 28.54 32.93
N GLU A 955 -14.44 27.66 32.49
CA GLU A 955 -14.56 26.28 32.97
C GLU A 955 -13.32 25.44 32.59
N TYR A 956 -12.90 25.54 31.32
CA TYR A 956 -11.65 24.95 30.81
C TYR A 956 -10.43 25.39 31.62
N ASN A 957 -10.30 26.70 31.87
CA ASN A 957 -9.17 27.25 32.64
C ASN A 957 -9.21 26.84 34.12
N ALA A 958 -10.39 26.70 34.72
CA ALA A 958 -10.52 26.18 36.08
C ALA A 958 -10.04 24.72 36.16
N ALA A 959 -10.50 23.86 35.25
CA ALA A 959 -10.07 22.46 35.17
C ALA A 959 -8.55 22.33 34.90
N PHE A 960 -7.99 23.16 34.02
CA PHE A 960 -6.55 23.19 33.75
C PHE A 960 -5.73 23.59 34.99
N CYS A 961 -6.16 24.63 35.72
CA CYS A 961 -5.50 25.06 36.95
C CYS A 961 -5.57 23.98 38.05
N GLN A 962 -6.69 23.25 38.15
CA GLN A 962 -6.80 22.10 39.05
C GLN A 962 -5.85 20.96 38.66
N LEU A 963 -5.71 20.64 37.37
CA LEU A 963 -4.73 19.64 36.89
C LEU A 963 -3.28 20.08 37.15
N GLN A 964 -2.94 21.36 36.97
CA GLN A 964 -1.65 21.90 37.39
C GLN A 964 -1.42 21.73 38.91
N ALA A 965 -2.43 21.99 39.74
CA ALA A 965 -2.33 21.79 41.18
C ALA A 965 -2.11 20.31 41.55
N ARG A 966 -2.86 19.38 40.94
CA ARG A 966 -2.71 17.93 41.14
C ARG A 966 -1.34 17.41 40.67
N ARG A 967 -0.81 17.88 39.54
CA ARG A 967 0.55 17.51 39.05
C ARG A 967 1.69 18.06 39.92
N ARG A 968 1.46 19.09 40.74
CA ARG A 968 2.45 19.59 41.73
C ARG A 968 2.49 18.74 43.01
N LEU A 969 1.55 17.82 43.22
CA LEU A 969 1.59 16.87 44.33
C LEU A 969 2.58 15.75 44.03
N ARG A 970 3.33 15.30 45.04
CA ARG A 970 4.17 14.11 44.94
C ARG A 970 3.26 12.87 44.83
N PRO A 971 3.41 12.01 43.81
CA PRO A 971 2.60 10.80 43.68
C PRO A 971 2.66 9.91 44.92
N LEU A 972 1.49 9.40 45.33
CA LEU A 972 1.37 8.40 46.40
C LEU A 972 2.03 7.08 46.00
N VAL A 973 1.93 6.69 44.73
CA VAL A 973 2.55 5.51 44.15
C VAL A 973 3.62 5.91 43.15
N SER A 974 4.85 6.07 43.65
CA SER A 974 6.06 5.90 42.82
C SER A 974 6.22 4.41 42.51
N THR A 975 6.11 4.03 41.24
CA THR A 975 6.28 2.63 40.83
C THR A 975 7.72 2.15 41.06
N TRP A 976 7.87 0.90 41.50
CA TRP A 976 9.13 0.37 42.03
C TRP A 976 10.17 0.08 40.94
N LEU A 977 10.84 1.11 40.43
CA LEU A 977 12.01 0.99 39.55
C LEU A 977 13.10 2.07 39.74
N ASP A 978 12.79 3.22 40.34
CA ASP A 978 13.76 4.32 40.60
C ASP A 978 14.83 4.00 41.69
N SER A 979 14.91 2.75 42.15
CA SER A 979 15.83 2.31 43.22
C SER A 979 17.10 1.61 42.70
N ALA A 980 17.38 1.69 41.40
CA ALA A 980 18.66 1.36 40.80
C ALA A 980 19.28 2.62 40.16
N GLU A 981 20.61 2.71 40.20
CA GLU A 981 21.41 3.74 39.50
C GLU A 981 21.32 5.21 39.99
N THR A 982 21.32 5.43 41.32
CA THR A 982 21.84 6.68 41.92
C THR A 982 22.87 6.42 43.02
N SER A 983 24.05 5.94 42.62
CA SER A 983 25.21 5.72 43.50
C SER A 983 26.40 6.61 43.15
N GLU A 984 26.23 7.94 43.27
CA GLU A 984 27.40 8.85 43.30
C GLU A 984 28.23 8.66 44.58
N PRO A 985 29.57 8.70 44.51
CA PRO A 985 30.44 8.44 45.66
C PRO A 985 30.52 9.64 46.61
N ALA A 986 29.73 9.62 47.68
CA ALA A 986 29.80 10.62 48.75
C ALA A 986 31.21 10.64 49.40
N SER A 987 31.87 11.80 49.34
CA SER A 987 33.15 12.03 50.02
C SER A 987 32.96 12.22 51.54
N PRO A 988 33.88 11.73 52.39
CA PRO A 988 33.64 11.63 53.82
C PRO A 988 33.82 12.96 54.55
N VAL A 989 32.85 13.33 55.40
CA VAL A 989 32.97 14.40 56.41
C VAL A 989 32.61 13.83 57.78
N HIS A 990 33.35 14.28 58.80
CA HIS A 990 33.41 13.68 60.13
C HIS A 990 32.07 13.57 60.87
N ALA A 991 31.94 12.47 61.63
CA ALA A 991 30.91 12.32 62.64
C ALA A 991 31.10 13.28 63.84
N ASN A 992 30.00 13.70 64.44
CA ASN A 992 29.94 13.80 65.89
C ASN A 992 28.50 13.56 66.40
N SER A 993 28.38 13.07 67.62
CA SER A 993 27.14 12.45 68.13
C SER A 993 26.36 13.33 69.10
N THR A 994 25.02 13.23 69.08
CA THR A 994 24.20 13.33 70.30
C THR A 994 22.87 12.58 70.12
N SER A 995 22.32 12.05 71.22
CA SER A 995 21.12 11.20 71.27
C SER A 995 19.98 11.85 72.05
N VAL A 996 18.74 11.64 71.62
CA VAL A 996 17.54 11.63 72.48
C VAL A 996 16.65 10.45 72.04
N ALA A 997 15.92 9.84 72.98
CA ALA A 997 15.17 8.59 72.78
C ALA A 997 13.65 8.80 72.62
N ALA A 998 12.95 7.70 72.30
CA ALA A 998 11.50 7.64 72.05
C ALA A 998 10.64 7.60 73.34
N PRO A 999 9.31 7.68 73.16
CA PRO A 999 8.39 6.72 73.79
C PRO A 999 7.41 6.08 72.76
N SER A 1000 6.66 5.00 73.03
CA SER A 1000 6.95 3.68 73.64
C SER A 1000 5.64 2.88 73.88
N GLY A 1001 5.09 2.21 72.85
CA GLY A 1001 4.04 1.16 72.95
C GLY A 1001 2.65 1.60 73.46
N PRO A 1002 1.69 0.65 73.68
CA PRO A 1002 1.66 -0.78 73.32
C PRO A 1002 1.00 -1.02 71.92
N VAL A 1003 1.15 -2.11 71.17
CA VAL A 1003 1.12 -3.58 71.40
C VAL A 1003 -0.30 -4.16 71.62
N ASP A 1004 -0.69 -5.05 70.70
CA ASP A 1004 -1.79 -6.06 70.67
C ASP A 1004 -2.69 -5.93 69.42
N ALA A 1005 -3.12 -7.00 68.73
CA ALA A 1005 -2.64 -8.38 68.66
C ALA A 1005 -3.10 -9.01 67.31
N ALA A 1006 -2.45 -10.08 66.84
CA ALA A 1006 -2.75 -10.69 65.54
C ALA A 1006 -3.78 -11.85 65.62
N THR A 1007 -4.58 -12.01 64.56
CA THR A 1007 -5.30 -13.26 64.24
C THR A 1007 -5.34 -13.48 62.74
N ASP A 1008 -4.56 -14.43 62.25
CA ASP A 1008 -4.70 -15.01 60.90
C ASP A 1008 -5.90 -15.96 60.83
N VAL A 1009 -6.61 -16.00 59.70
CA VAL A 1009 -7.38 -17.17 59.23
C VAL A 1009 -7.23 -17.28 57.71
N GLU A 1010 -7.11 -18.50 57.21
CA GLU A 1010 -6.72 -18.84 55.84
C GLU A 1010 -7.83 -18.69 54.78
N MET A 1011 -7.42 -18.75 53.51
CA MET A 1011 -8.30 -18.98 52.36
C MET A 1011 -9.09 -20.29 52.50
N ALA A 1012 -10.36 -20.28 52.06
CA ALA A 1012 -11.09 -21.49 51.70
C ALA A 1012 -11.48 -21.44 50.21
N VAL A 1013 -11.04 -22.44 49.44
CA VAL A 1013 -11.43 -22.62 48.03
C VAL A 1013 -12.63 -23.57 47.96
N VAL A 1014 -13.68 -23.18 47.23
CA VAL A 1014 -14.81 -24.06 46.90
C VAL A 1014 -15.10 -23.95 45.41
N ASP A 1015 -15.11 -25.09 44.73
CA ASP A 1015 -15.53 -25.26 43.32
C ASP A 1015 -16.93 -25.89 43.29
N SER A 1016 -17.87 -25.26 42.58
CA SER A 1016 -19.16 -25.87 42.25
C SER A 1016 -19.81 -25.22 41.03
N ARG A 1017 -20.01 -26.01 39.98
CA ARG A 1017 -20.78 -25.63 38.78
C ARG A 1017 -22.28 -25.83 38.98
N SER A 1018 -23.12 -24.84 38.66
CA SER A 1018 -24.49 -25.05 38.20
C SER A 1018 -25.03 -23.86 37.42
N ASP A 1019 -26.00 -24.16 36.55
CA ASP A 1019 -26.53 -23.34 35.45
C ASP A 1019 -27.70 -22.41 35.85
N SER A 1020 -28.04 -21.49 34.95
CA SER A 1020 -29.34 -20.80 34.77
C SER A 1020 -29.81 -19.70 35.73
N GLY A 1021 -30.57 -18.75 35.17
CA GLY A 1021 -31.47 -17.83 35.88
C GLY A 1021 -30.91 -16.40 36.07
N GLY A 1022 -31.50 -15.43 35.38
CA GLY A 1022 -31.18 -14.00 35.55
C GLY A 1022 -32.29 -13.24 36.28
N SER A 1023 -31.90 -12.26 37.08
CA SER A 1023 -32.73 -11.17 37.60
C SER A 1023 -31.85 -10.00 38.01
N GLU A 1024 -32.28 -8.78 37.74
CA GLU A 1024 -31.61 -7.57 38.23
C GLU A 1024 -31.94 -7.39 39.72
N GLU A 1025 -30.95 -7.53 40.60
CA GLU A 1025 -31.05 -7.05 41.99
C GLU A 1025 -30.03 -5.94 42.21
N SER A 1026 -30.53 -4.75 42.53
CA SER A 1026 -29.75 -3.57 42.90
C SER A 1026 -29.09 -3.78 44.26
N VAL A 1027 -27.76 -3.64 44.32
CA VAL A 1027 -26.99 -3.72 45.57
C VAL A 1027 -26.70 -2.31 46.07
N ASP A 1028 -27.29 -1.94 47.21
CA ASP A 1028 -27.04 -0.66 47.87
C ASP A 1028 -25.54 -0.50 48.23
N TYR A 1029 -24.93 0.60 47.79
CA TYR A 1029 -23.60 1.00 48.25
C TYR A 1029 -23.71 1.70 49.61
N PHE A 1030 -22.79 1.35 50.52
CA PHE A 1030 -22.68 2.00 51.83
C PHE A 1030 -22.27 3.47 51.68
N GLU A 1031 -22.96 4.37 52.38
CA GLU A 1031 -22.51 5.76 52.58
C GLU A 1031 -21.21 5.78 53.41
N GLY A 1032 -20.22 6.60 53.00
CA GLY A 1032 -18.91 6.66 53.67
C GLY A 1032 -17.99 7.77 53.17
N ASP A 1033 -18.18 8.97 53.72
CA ASP A 1033 -17.39 10.22 53.56
C ASP A 1033 -17.27 10.86 52.16
N ASP A 1034 -17.37 12.20 52.15
CA ASP A 1034 -17.43 13.03 50.95
C ASP A 1034 -16.11 13.07 50.16
N PHE A 1035 -16.18 12.83 48.84
CA PHE A 1035 -15.07 13.03 47.90
C PHE A 1035 -15.51 13.88 46.68
N ASP A 1036 -15.88 15.13 46.94
CA ASP A 1036 -16.07 16.22 45.95
C ASP A 1036 -16.77 15.83 44.62
N THR A 1037 -17.91 15.14 44.72
CA THR A 1037 -18.68 14.63 43.57
C THR A 1037 -19.04 15.72 42.56
N GLU A 1038 -19.22 16.98 42.98
CA GLU A 1038 -19.49 18.11 42.07
C GLU A 1038 -18.36 18.34 41.04
N GLN A 1039 -17.10 18.03 41.34
CA GLN A 1039 -15.97 18.40 40.48
C GLN A 1039 -15.79 17.47 39.26
N LEU A 1040 -16.15 16.18 39.40
CA LEU A 1040 -16.22 15.24 38.27
C LEU A 1040 -17.28 15.71 37.26
N THR A 1041 -18.43 16.18 37.76
CA THR A 1041 -19.58 16.56 36.91
C THR A 1041 -19.33 17.71 35.93
N ALA A 1042 -18.28 18.52 36.08
CA ALA A 1042 -17.94 19.54 35.08
C ALA A 1042 -17.30 18.93 33.82
N PHE A 1043 -16.41 17.94 34.01
CA PHE A 1043 -15.80 17.19 32.93
C PHE A 1043 -16.78 16.17 32.34
N GLU A 1044 -17.56 15.51 33.20
CA GLU A 1044 -18.57 14.53 32.77
C GLU A 1044 -19.72 15.18 32.02
N ARG A 1045 -20.29 16.33 32.45
CA ARG A 1045 -21.32 17.04 31.64
C ARG A 1045 -20.84 17.39 30.22
N ALA A 1046 -19.56 17.69 30.03
CA ALA A 1046 -18.97 17.97 28.71
C ALA A 1046 -18.74 16.70 27.85
N MET A 1047 -18.88 15.49 28.42
CA MET A 1047 -18.83 14.21 27.70
C MET A 1047 -20.20 13.54 27.59
N ASP A 1048 -21.07 13.72 28.59
CA ASP A 1048 -22.42 13.17 28.74
C ASP A 1048 -23.50 13.99 28.01
N GLU A 1049 -23.15 15.14 27.41
CA GLU A 1049 -23.96 15.68 26.31
C GLU A 1049 -24.19 14.57 25.28
N VAL A 1050 -25.45 14.41 24.86
CA VAL A 1050 -25.93 13.26 24.07
C VAL A 1050 -24.99 12.96 22.91
N ASP A 1051 -24.77 11.66 22.66
CA ASP A 1051 -23.86 11.12 21.65
C ASP A 1051 -23.93 11.96 20.36
N GLU A 1052 -22.86 12.70 20.06
CA GLU A 1052 -22.87 13.68 18.96
C GLU A 1052 -22.88 12.86 17.66
N PRO A 1053 -23.97 12.86 16.86
CA PRO A 1053 -24.00 12.04 15.66
C PRO A 1053 -22.89 12.51 14.72
N THR A 1054 -22.13 11.58 14.17
CA THR A 1054 -21.07 11.81 13.17
C THR A 1054 -21.52 11.31 11.79
N LEU A 1055 -20.91 11.80 10.72
CA LEU A 1055 -21.15 11.25 9.38
C LEU A 1055 -20.51 9.85 9.27
N THR A 1056 -21.14 8.96 8.53
CA THR A 1056 -20.67 7.57 8.36
C THR A 1056 -19.52 7.47 7.34
N ARG A 1057 -18.88 6.29 7.29
CA ARG A 1057 -17.62 6.00 6.56
C ARG A 1057 -17.75 4.65 5.86
N ASP A 1058 -18.78 4.51 5.03
CA ASP A 1058 -19.32 3.20 4.66
C ASP A 1058 -18.67 2.62 3.39
N SER A 1059 -18.08 3.47 2.55
CA SER A 1059 -17.40 3.08 1.31
C SER A 1059 -15.87 3.16 1.41
N ALA A 1060 -15.17 2.48 0.49
CA ALA A 1060 -13.73 2.71 0.26
C ALA A 1060 -13.43 4.18 -0.09
N ASP A 1061 -14.41 4.84 -0.74
CA ASP A 1061 -14.33 6.18 -1.27
C ASP A 1061 -14.42 7.27 -0.18
N ASP A 1062 -15.07 6.99 0.96
CA ASP A 1062 -15.10 7.85 2.16
C ASP A 1062 -13.75 7.90 2.89
N VAL A 1063 -12.94 6.85 2.76
CA VAL A 1063 -11.64 6.64 3.44
C VAL A 1063 -10.47 6.59 2.45
N ALA A 1064 -10.71 7.02 1.21
CA ALA A 1064 -9.69 7.10 0.17
C ALA A 1064 -8.62 8.15 0.55
N LEU A 1065 -7.35 7.83 0.28
CA LEU A 1065 -6.28 8.80 0.42
C LEU A 1065 -6.35 9.77 -0.77
N ASP A 1066 -6.95 10.94 -0.54
CA ASP A 1066 -7.30 11.97 -1.52
C ASP A 1066 -6.04 12.71 -2.05
N MET A 1067 -5.22 12.01 -2.84
CA MET A 1067 -3.90 12.46 -3.32
C MET A 1067 -3.95 13.06 -4.73
N ASP A 1068 -3.50 14.31 -4.91
CA ASP A 1068 -3.49 14.98 -6.23
C ASP A 1068 -2.37 14.48 -7.17
N GLY A 1069 -1.51 13.57 -6.70
CA GLY A 1069 -0.35 13.06 -7.42
C GLY A 1069 -0.69 12.08 -8.56
N GLY A 1070 -1.01 12.61 -9.75
CA GLY A 1070 -1.50 11.96 -10.99
C GLY A 1070 -0.69 10.82 -11.65
N ASP A 1071 0.04 10.02 -10.88
CA ASP A 1071 0.35 8.63 -11.21
C ASP A 1071 0.07 7.77 -9.96
N SER A 1072 -1.15 7.25 -9.87
CA SER A 1072 -1.71 6.69 -8.64
C SER A 1072 -1.11 5.36 -8.19
N GLY A 1073 -0.23 4.74 -9.00
CA GLY A 1073 0.26 3.36 -8.88
C GLY A 1073 1.09 2.99 -7.64
N PHE A 1074 1.08 3.80 -6.58
CA PHE A 1074 1.59 3.45 -5.25
C PHE A 1074 0.49 3.26 -4.19
N ILE A 1075 -0.67 3.93 -4.32
CA ILE A 1075 -1.79 3.81 -3.35
C ILE A 1075 -3.18 3.85 -4.02
N GLY A 1076 -3.39 4.64 -5.09
CA GLY A 1076 -4.68 4.77 -5.79
C GLY A 1076 -4.86 3.80 -6.97
N ASN A 1077 -4.67 2.50 -6.70
CA ASN A 1077 -5.28 1.42 -7.48
C ASN A 1077 -6.22 0.66 -6.54
N ASP A 1078 -7.18 1.39 -5.97
CA ASP A 1078 -8.15 0.83 -5.06
C ASP A 1078 -9.18 0.03 -5.86
N LEU A 1079 -9.29 -1.25 -5.51
CA LEU A 1079 -10.19 -2.19 -6.15
C LEU A 1079 -11.59 -1.96 -5.57
N GLU A 1080 -12.44 -1.22 -6.26
CA GLU A 1080 -13.88 -1.51 -6.21
C GLU A 1080 -14.06 -2.94 -6.72
N MET A 1081 -14.17 -3.88 -5.78
CA MET A 1081 -14.80 -5.16 -6.05
C MET A 1081 -16.31 -4.93 -5.96
N ASP A 1082 -17.03 -5.33 -7.01
CA ASP A 1082 -18.48 -5.58 -6.95
C ASP A 1082 -18.77 -6.69 -5.92
N MET A 1083 -18.75 -6.34 -4.64
CA MET A 1083 -19.31 -7.17 -3.58
C MET A 1083 -20.82 -7.12 -3.75
N TYR A 1084 -21.39 -8.21 -4.24
CA TYR A 1084 -22.83 -8.40 -4.25
C TYR A 1084 -23.38 -8.15 -2.84
N GLU A 1085 -24.10 -7.05 -2.67
CA GLU A 1085 -24.93 -6.84 -1.50
C GLU A 1085 -26.11 -7.82 -1.60
N ASP A 1086 -26.08 -8.87 -0.78
CA ASP A 1086 -27.24 -9.72 -0.52
C ASP A 1086 -28.28 -8.92 0.31
N LEU A 1087 -28.89 -7.92 -0.33
CA LEU A 1087 -30.03 -7.13 0.18
C LEU A 1087 -31.33 -7.90 -0.04
N GLU A 1088 -31.54 -8.95 0.77
CA GLU A 1088 -32.85 -9.58 0.94
C GLU A 1088 -33.46 -9.26 2.33
N ASP A 1089 -34.79 -9.36 2.42
CA ASP A 1089 -35.62 -9.21 3.63
C ASP A 1089 -35.66 -7.84 4.36
N ALA A 1090 -35.80 -6.76 3.56
CA ALA A 1090 -36.69 -5.66 3.96
C ALA A 1090 -38.16 -6.10 3.84
N GLY A 1091 -38.62 -6.94 4.77
CA GLY A 1091 -39.92 -7.62 4.73
C GLY A 1091 -41.14 -6.70 4.84
N PHE A 1092 -41.54 -6.07 3.73
CA PHE A 1092 -42.75 -5.25 3.65
C PHE A 1092 -44.01 -6.13 3.62
N ILE A 1093 -44.83 -6.05 4.67
CA ILE A 1093 -46.21 -6.55 4.64
C ILE A 1093 -47.03 -5.60 3.76
N VAL A 1094 -47.43 -6.08 2.59
CA VAL A 1094 -48.39 -5.40 1.73
C VAL A 1094 -49.79 -5.91 2.08
N ASP A 1095 -50.53 -5.15 2.87
CA ASP A 1095 -51.99 -5.25 2.91
C ASP A 1095 -52.56 -4.49 1.69
N ASP A 1096 -53.37 -5.16 0.88
CA ASP A 1096 -54.15 -4.54 -0.20
C ASP A 1096 -55.14 -3.50 0.36
N VAL A 1097 -55.36 -2.39 -0.37
CA VAL A 1097 -56.70 -1.82 -0.63
C VAL A 1097 -56.67 -0.71 -1.69
N ASP A 1098 -57.67 -0.77 -2.59
CA ASP A 1098 -58.21 0.25 -3.51
C ASP A 1098 -57.30 0.99 -4.51
N THR A 1099 -57.33 0.43 -5.73
CA THR A 1099 -57.22 1.11 -7.03
C THR A 1099 -58.06 2.39 -7.18
N VAL A 1100 -57.55 3.38 -7.92
CA VAL A 1100 -58.30 4.09 -8.99
C VAL A 1100 -57.34 4.44 -10.15
N ASP A 1101 -57.79 4.25 -11.40
CA ASP A 1101 -57.13 4.70 -12.64
C ASP A 1101 -56.97 6.23 -12.74
N TYR A 1102 -56.04 6.74 -13.55
CA TYR A 1102 -56.39 7.38 -14.84
C TYR A 1102 -55.16 7.86 -15.65
N THR A 1103 -55.20 7.49 -16.94
CA THR A 1103 -54.56 8.07 -18.16
C THR A 1103 -53.64 9.27 -18.03
#